data_AF-A0A8X7X7V7-F1
#
_entry.id   AF-A0A8X7X7V7-F1
#
_cell.length_a   1.000
_cell.length_b   1.000
_cell.length_c   1.000
_cell.angle_alpha   90.00
_cell.angle_beta   90.00
_cell.angle_gamma   90.00
#
_symmetry.space_group_name_H-M   'P 1'
#
loop_
_entity.id
_entity.type
_entity.pdbx_description
1 polymer ?
#
loop_
_entity_poly.entity_id
_entity_poly.type
_entity_poly.pdbx_seq_one_letter_code
_entity_poly.pdbx_strand_id
1 'polypeptide(L)'
;MVTWRAKEVTTHCSTLGPREGSFQPQHLMATVSKGGGQDSQKRDHKLSLGTHPSELPTFVELSPDPLIIPKPDSKGRPGIGEGAPNAQQLYGLLQSTLHEVGLPETQDRCGNQTKFRNVPGSSDVALCVLGSPLPYWPLLLEGSRVCPGDMLLCLSPAWLSKTPSELHPGLSTLLLHKAITFDVGGRTYLDEFDPPRRVTYLIPCPPVDPDFTHGLDCPMGGSFELNAILGDTLYTRILLEKNQLVGPPTLGLIYKPFRTYSPEGTSVTVVEITSKTNQTDLIKEEIKKFLASQLLETYSQVVLKPSGGRWCTSRRPMWFLERGDLVTIQREVYSLLTLLEDGESVLLEALCPTVRPASALHTQTWDAFGRVSVPRPNLAFRICAIVTRSPEGLPLLNQLVCSVGRADQPLHHGSSLPQTLETTLQDWGIADPVICNNIQNQVRDKAQACMKAIMEMEKEMSLEQRGGRGARMDLIGVDLLLSSSGQVITPILLGIKTSRCLESYGLFLSGGLGQPGLAEALLHTPLNRSQRYIMEGRNVLVIGAGGVSKTFIWESARDYGLKIHLVESDPAHFAAGLVSTFLHLDVTDHKRDPEHCIKICESLSERGIKPDGCLSFWDDCIVLAAMVCERLGLHCSPLSAVQTAKQKSQTHLRLLERAFSTNVPLPSTYTPNLTHQFPSCPESTMQSTGTFLSSYTQSTCFASIPKASHATDPFPDSSFSPPFSNPSPLHAMLQKSNQAANDRFSTSSHLNCPNAYQDSVHLSPISPSPESSNPNSPLKRGNPQIGNTESLFCHSDSDSSLGSLINSAYHSSWTPSPHIYAVPCYHLESHVDIEKASKMINFPAVMKLEFGAGAVGVKRVDNQEQSHAHFEKISSDLREETDYPGIGLGWGNAMTMMEYLSGTEHDVDLVVYNGQMIASFVSDNGPTRVPYFTETAAAMPSYLRPDKKAQLVEAALRCCLGCGLTYGVFNVEMKMTPTGPRLIEINARMGGFYLRDWIRAIYGVDILFSAFMVACGVRPRLHQASPPLCHLIGVMCVVSQHLRALKTTASSEVLRLLHARGIIRLNQLDDELIASEYEEPYCNVACQSQDRDTARLQLLSICQILGIDSPDYPVSYFLSDFK
;
A
#
# COMPACT_ATOMS: atom_id res chain seq x y z
N MET A 1 -25.41 -7.85 47.44
CA MET A 1 -25.31 -6.61 48.27
C MET A 1 -25.46 -5.45 47.29
N VAL A 2 -26.49 -4.60 47.40
CA VAL A 2 -26.49 -3.31 48.16
C VAL A 2 -25.49 -2.33 47.52
N THR A 3 -25.84 -1.17 46.92
CA THR A 3 -27.11 -0.40 46.75
C THR A 3 -26.96 0.53 45.51
N TRP A 4 -27.97 0.81 44.66
CA TRP A 4 -28.94 1.95 44.72
C TRP A 4 -28.29 3.35 44.94
N ARG A 5 -28.71 4.49 44.34
CA ARG A 5 -29.81 4.87 43.41
C ARG A 5 -29.51 6.25 42.77
N ALA A 6 -30.21 6.60 41.68
CA ALA A 6 -30.16 7.95 41.07
C ALA A 6 -30.84 9.05 41.91
N LYS A 7 -30.66 10.32 41.51
CA LYS A 7 -31.59 11.42 41.82
C LYS A 7 -31.58 12.55 40.79
N GLU A 8 -32.76 12.93 40.34
CA GLU A 8 -33.02 14.16 39.59
C GLU A 8 -33.17 15.36 40.55
N VAL A 9 -33.03 16.59 40.02
CA VAL A 9 -33.68 17.78 40.58
C VAL A 9 -34.23 18.62 39.44
N THR A 10 -35.55 18.58 39.25
CA THR A 10 -36.31 19.56 38.47
C THR A 10 -36.98 20.57 39.39
N THR A 11 -36.92 21.86 39.05
CA THR A 11 -37.87 22.88 39.54
C THR A 11 -38.42 23.67 38.35
N HIS A 12 -39.59 24.27 38.53
CA HIS A 12 -40.47 24.77 37.47
C HIS A 12 -41.11 26.11 37.87
N CYS A 13 -41.95 26.67 36.98
CA CYS A 13 -42.76 27.90 37.14
C CYS A 13 -41.94 29.22 37.02
N SER A 14 -42.15 30.13 36.04
CA SER A 14 -43.35 30.90 35.60
C SER A 14 -43.48 32.27 36.31
N THR A 15 -44.10 33.35 35.80
CA THR A 15 -45.03 33.55 34.64
C THR A 15 -45.12 35.05 34.23
N LEU A 16 -45.69 35.34 33.05
CA LEU A 16 -46.34 36.63 32.63
C LEU A 16 -45.47 37.87 32.27
N GLY A 17 -45.95 38.66 31.29
CA GLY A 17 -45.46 39.99 30.87
C GLY A 17 -46.41 41.12 31.31
N PRO A 18 -46.69 42.21 30.54
CA PRO A 18 -46.43 42.43 29.09
C PRO A 18 -46.06 43.90 28.66
N ARG A 19 -46.12 44.16 27.33
CA ARG A 19 -46.40 45.43 26.57
C ARG A 19 -45.28 46.35 26.01
N GLU A 20 -45.46 46.59 24.70
CA GLU A 20 -45.42 47.87 23.94
C GLU A 20 -44.12 48.72 23.84
N GLY A 21 -43.77 49.14 22.61
CA GLY A 21 -42.69 50.09 22.33
C GLY A 21 -42.15 50.02 20.89
N SER A 22 -42.71 50.79 19.96
CA SER A 22 -42.22 50.91 18.57
C SER A 22 -41.47 52.24 18.35
N PHE A 23 -40.50 52.31 17.42
CA PHE A 23 -40.42 53.35 16.37
C PHE A 23 -39.21 53.16 15.42
N GLN A 24 -39.30 53.70 14.19
CA GLN A 24 -38.17 53.95 13.27
C GLN A 24 -37.58 55.36 13.48
N PRO A 25 -36.51 55.74 12.75
CA PRO A 25 -36.76 56.63 11.59
C PRO A 25 -35.88 56.37 10.34
N GLN A 26 -36.23 57.06 9.23
CA GLN A 26 -35.41 57.25 8.02
C GLN A 26 -35.10 58.76 7.82
N HIS A 27 -34.51 59.12 6.65
CA HIS A 27 -34.26 60.47 6.09
C HIS A 27 -32.95 61.19 6.55
N LEU A 28 -32.27 62.00 5.72
CA LEU A 28 -32.19 62.12 4.24
C LEU A 28 -30.96 63.00 3.85
N MET A 29 -30.40 62.81 2.64
CA MET A 29 -29.65 63.76 1.78
C MET A 29 -28.60 64.76 2.35
N ALA A 30 -27.41 64.73 1.73
CA ALA A 30 -26.78 65.94 1.17
C ALA A 30 -25.86 65.57 -0.02
N THR A 31 -25.80 66.43 -1.04
CA THR A 31 -24.99 66.21 -2.27
C THR A 31 -23.89 67.27 -2.45
N VAL A 32 -22.70 66.85 -2.87
CA VAL A 32 -21.71 67.71 -3.56
C VAL A 32 -21.15 66.93 -4.76
N SER A 33 -20.74 67.63 -5.83
CA SER A 33 -20.55 67.04 -7.16
C SER A 33 -19.26 67.45 -7.88
N LYS A 34 -18.77 66.54 -8.74
CA LYS A 34 -17.99 66.75 -9.98
C LYS A 34 -16.68 67.55 -9.92
N GLY A 35 -15.61 66.87 -10.32
CA GLY A 35 -14.40 67.41 -10.95
C GLY A 35 -13.38 66.29 -11.15
N GLY A 36 -12.78 66.03 -12.32
CA GLY A 36 -12.90 66.70 -13.62
C GLY A 36 -11.53 67.03 -14.19
N GLY A 37 -10.90 66.08 -14.89
CA GLY A 37 -9.59 66.26 -15.51
C GLY A 37 -9.34 65.21 -16.59
N GLN A 38 -9.03 65.66 -17.80
CA GLN A 38 -8.66 64.82 -18.94
C GLN A 38 -7.15 64.90 -19.20
N ASP A 39 -6.73 64.22 -20.26
CA ASP A 39 -5.57 64.55 -21.10
C ASP A 39 -4.15 64.17 -20.61
N SER A 40 -3.23 63.75 -21.50
CA SER A 40 -3.41 63.28 -22.90
C SER A 40 -2.13 62.66 -23.49
N GLN A 41 -2.29 61.77 -24.49
CA GLN A 41 -1.42 61.64 -25.70
C GLN A 41 0.07 61.22 -25.47
N LYS A 42 0.88 60.74 -26.43
CA LYS A 42 0.74 60.28 -27.84
C LYS A 42 2.02 59.53 -28.27
N ARG A 43 1.89 58.49 -29.14
CA ARG A 43 2.76 58.20 -30.33
C ARG A 43 4.25 57.82 -30.11
N ASP A 44 4.98 57.22 -31.05
CA ASP A 44 4.61 56.65 -32.38
C ASP A 44 5.49 55.43 -32.77
N HIS A 45 5.13 54.75 -33.85
CA HIS A 45 5.82 53.55 -34.39
C HIS A 45 7.17 53.84 -35.11
N LYS A 46 8.11 52.88 -35.13
CA LYS A 46 8.47 52.10 -36.34
C LYS A 46 9.57 51.01 -36.20
N LEU A 47 9.39 49.97 -37.01
CA LEU A 47 10.32 48.99 -37.63
C LEU A 47 11.82 49.38 -37.67
N SER A 48 12.82 48.48 -37.64
CA SER A 48 12.92 47.19 -38.38
C SER A 48 14.09 46.27 -37.95
N LEU A 49 13.97 44.95 -38.25
CA LEU A 49 15.00 43.96 -38.64
C LEU A 49 16.42 43.99 -38.00
N GLY A 50 16.80 42.91 -37.32
CA GLY A 50 18.19 42.61 -36.91
C GLY A 50 18.39 41.13 -36.54
N THR A 51 19.45 40.50 -37.05
CA THR A 51 19.78 39.05 -36.91
C THR A 51 20.30 38.63 -35.53
N HIS A 52 20.08 37.36 -35.16
CA HIS A 52 20.74 36.70 -34.02
C HIS A 52 22.27 36.84 -34.03
N PRO A 53 22.88 36.84 -32.84
CA PRO A 53 23.65 35.67 -32.43
C PRO A 53 23.10 34.99 -31.15
N SER A 54 23.75 33.91 -30.73
CA SER A 54 23.37 33.09 -29.57
C SER A 54 23.86 33.67 -28.24
N GLU A 55 22.96 33.75 -27.27
CA GLU A 55 23.30 33.85 -25.84
C GLU A 55 22.88 32.57 -25.12
N LEU A 56 23.60 32.22 -24.05
CA LEU A 56 23.22 31.11 -23.16
C LEU A 56 21.93 31.47 -22.41
N PRO A 57 21.10 30.48 -22.00
CA PRO A 57 19.93 30.75 -21.18
C PRO A 57 20.37 31.28 -19.81
N THR A 58 20.31 32.60 -19.65
CA THR A 58 20.44 33.26 -18.35
C THR A 58 19.34 32.74 -17.45
N PHE A 59 19.69 32.12 -16.32
CA PHE A 59 18.71 31.77 -15.29
C PHE A 59 17.97 33.06 -14.89
N VAL A 60 16.64 33.06 -15.05
CA VAL A 60 15.81 34.17 -14.59
C VAL A 60 15.79 34.11 -13.07
N GLU A 61 16.66 34.90 -12.43
CA GLU A 61 16.46 35.24 -11.03
C GLU A 61 15.11 35.94 -10.91
N LEU A 62 14.13 35.23 -10.34
CA LEU A 62 12.86 35.82 -9.90
C LEU A 62 13.20 36.84 -8.82
N SER A 63 13.28 38.11 -9.23
CA SER A 63 13.53 39.24 -8.35
C SER A 63 12.51 39.24 -7.20
N PRO A 64 12.95 39.43 -5.95
CA PRO A 64 12.05 39.36 -4.80
C PRO A 64 11.11 40.58 -4.79
N ASP A 65 9.92 40.41 -5.36
CA ASP A 65 8.80 41.34 -5.15
C ASP A 65 8.51 41.49 -3.65
N PRO A 66 8.08 42.69 -3.20
CA PRO A 66 7.90 42.98 -1.79
C PRO A 66 6.85 42.07 -1.15
N LEU A 67 7.16 41.57 0.05
CA LEU A 67 6.31 40.66 0.83
C LEU A 67 4.90 41.23 1.07
N ILE A 68 3.93 40.80 0.27
CA ILE A 68 2.50 40.97 0.58
C ILE A 68 2.16 39.99 1.70
N ILE A 69 2.19 40.48 2.95
CA ILE A 69 1.89 39.68 4.15
C ILE A 69 0.37 39.71 4.40
N PRO A 70 -0.33 38.56 4.37
CA PRO A 70 -1.75 38.50 4.70
C PRO A 70 -2.02 38.83 6.16
N LYS A 71 -3.11 39.55 6.45
CA LYS A 71 -3.59 39.77 7.82
C LYS A 71 -4.47 38.60 8.29
N PRO A 72 -4.41 38.20 9.57
CA PRO A 72 -5.28 37.20 10.14
C PRO A 72 -6.69 37.74 10.39
N ASP A 73 -7.64 36.82 10.61
CA ASP A 73 -8.97 37.18 11.09
C ASP A 73 -8.97 37.54 12.59
N SER A 74 -10.13 37.96 13.10
CA SER A 74 -10.32 38.28 14.52
C SER A 74 -10.24 37.06 15.47
N LYS A 75 -9.90 35.87 14.98
CA LYS A 75 -9.65 34.64 15.75
C LYS A 75 -8.19 34.16 15.62
N GLY A 76 -7.32 34.94 14.96
CA GLY A 76 -5.92 34.58 14.74
C GLY A 76 -5.70 33.52 13.66
N ARG A 77 -6.70 33.20 12.82
CA ARG A 77 -6.51 32.34 11.65
C ARG A 77 -5.74 33.09 10.57
N PRO A 78 -4.82 32.46 9.82
CA PRO A 78 -4.15 33.11 8.69
C PRO A 78 -5.18 33.47 7.62
N GLY A 79 -5.46 34.77 7.45
CA GLY A 79 -6.42 35.25 6.48
C GLY A 79 -5.88 35.15 5.05
N ILE A 80 -6.79 35.05 4.10
CA ILE A 80 -6.45 35.12 2.68
C ILE A 80 -6.13 36.58 2.34
N GLY A 81 -4.90 36.84 1.89
CA GLY A 81 -4.50 38.17 1.44
C GLY A 81 -5.18 38.55 0.12
N GLU A 82 -5.45 39.83 -0.07
CA GLU A 82 -5.87 40.39 -1.37
C GLU A 82 -4.76 40.11 -2.41
N GLY A 83 -4.95 39.07 -3.22
CA GLY A 83 -3.93 38.55 -4.15
C GLY A 83 -3.65 37.05 -4.10
N ALA A 84 -4.41 36.25 -3.33
CA ALA A 84 -4.31 34.79 -3.41
C ALA A 84 -4.50 34.26 -4.84
N PRO A 85 -3.62 33.38 -5.35
CA PRO A 85 -3.67 32.94 -6.74
C PRO A 85 -4.94 32.13 -7.03
N ASN A 86 -5.65 32.54 -8.08
CA ASN A 86 -6.85 31.86 -8.55
C ASN A 86 -6.51 30.53 -9.27
N ALA A 87 -7.55 29.77 -9.65
CA ALA A 87 -7.39 28.48 -10.31
C ALA A 87 -6.53 28.54 -11.60
N GLN A 88 -6.59 29.63 -12.35
CA GLN A 88 -5.81 29.84 -13.58
C GLN A 88 -4.33 30.11 -13.28
N GLN A 89 -4.03 30.84 -12.21
CA GLN A 89 -2.66 31.06 -11.73
C GLN A 89 -2.04 29.77 -11.17
N LEU A 90 -2.81 28.97 -10.43
CA LEU A 90 -2.36 27.64 -9.96
C LEU A 90 -2.21 26.63 -11.10
N TYR A 91 -3.02 26.72 -12.16
CA TYR A 91 -2.86 25.90 -13.37
C TYR A 91 -1.63 26.30 -14.18
N GLY A 92 -1.32 27.60 -14.29
CA GLY A 92 -0.08 28.09 -14.90
C GLY A 92 1.17 27.67 -14.12
N LEU A 93 1.09 27.66 -12.78
CA LEU A 93 2.13 27.14 -11.91
C LEU A 93 2.37 25.64 -12.18
N LEU A 94 1.30 24.84 -12.32
CA LEU A 94 1.40 23.43 -12.69
C LEU A 94 2.11 23.23 -14.05
N GLN A 95 1.79 24.03 -15.08
CA GLN A 95 2.47 23.91 -16.38
C GLN A 95 3.97 24.25 -16.28
N SER A 96 4.32 25.25 -15.48
CA SER A 96 5.73 25.61 -15.22
C SER A 96 6.47 24.46 -14.54
N THR A 97 5.88 23.85 -13.51
CA THR A 97 6.46 22.69 -12.82
C THR A 97 6.61 21.48 -13.72
N LEU A 98 5.61 21.18 -14.57
CA LEU A 98 5.70 20.09 -15.56
C LEU A 98 6.89 20.28 -16.51
N HIS A 99 7.03 21.49 -17.05
CA HIS A 99 8.16 21.86 -17.92
C HIS A 99 9.51 21.76 -17.18
N GLU A 100 9.61 22.23 -15.94
CA GLU A 100 10.82 22.14 -15.11
C GLU A 100 11.28 20.69 -14.84
N VAL A 101 10.34 19.74 -14.68
CA VAL A 101 10.66 18.31 -14.48
C VAL A 101 10.67 17.49 -15.78
N GLY A 102 10.56 18.13 -16.94
CA GLY A 102 10.61 17.46 -18.25
C GLY A 102 9.38 16.63 -18.62
N LEU A 103 8.24 16.87 -17.98
CA LEU A 103 6.94 16.25 -18.29
C LEU A 103 6.14 17.11 -19.31
N PRO A 104 5.24 16.49 -20.10
CA PRO A 104 4.37 17.22 -21.02
C PRO A 104 3.35 18.10 -20.27
N GLU A 105 2.87 19.15 -20.93
CA GLU A 105 1.76 19.98 -20.45
C GLU A 105 0.49 19.15 -20.19
N THR A 106 -0.35 19.63 -19.26
CA THR A 106 -1.62 19.01 -18.91
C THR A 106 -2.57 18.96 -20.10
N GLN A 107 -2.97 17.77 -20.53
CA GLN A 107 -3.97 17.62 -21.58
C GLN A 107 -5.38 17.90 -21.03
N ASP A 108 -6.09 18.88 -21.60
CA ASP A 108 -7.52 19.05 -21.31
C ASP A 108 -8.35 17.94 -21.99
N ARG A 109 -9.17 17.25 -21.21
CA ARG A 109 -10.12 16.22 -21.69
C ARG A 109 -11.58 16.65 -21.54
N CYS A 110 -11.86 17.81 -20.94
CA CYS A 110 -13.20 18.35 -20.80
C CYS A 110 -13.89 18.57 -22.16
N GLY A 111 -15.20 18.36 -22.23
CA GLY A 111 -16.00 18.56 -23.44
C GLY A 111 -15.85 17.49 -24.54
N ASN A 112 -14.85 16.61 -24.49
CA ASN A 112 -14.87 15.38 -25.29
C ASN A 112 -16.06 14.50 -24.86
N GLN A 113 -16.62 13.71 -25.79
CA GLN A 113 -17.85 12.94 -25.54
C GLN A 113 -17.73 11.92 -24.40
N THR A 114 -16.51 11.58 -23.99
CA THR A 114 -16.18 10.88 -22.74
C THR A 114 -15.97 11.87 -21.59
N LYS A 115 -17.06 12.37 -20.99
CA LYS A 115 -17.00 12.72 -19.56
C LYS A 115 -16.47 11.51 -18.80
N PHE A 116 -15.70 11.71 -17.73
CA PHE A 116 -15.13 10.60 -16.96
C PHE A 116 -16.20 9.99 -16.05
N ARG A 117 -17.15 9.28 -16.67
CA ARG A 117 -18.09 8.38 -15.98
C ARG A 117 -17.28 7.34 -15.22
N ASN A 118 -17.68 7.05 -13.99
CA ASN A 118 -17.17 5.91 -13.24
C ASN A 118 -17.37 4.63 -14.08
N VAL A 119 -16.29 4.12 -14.67
CA VAL A 119 -16.29 2.86 -15.41
C VAL A 119 -16.65 1.76 -14.41
N PRO A 120 -17.49 0.76 -14.75
CA PRO A 120 -17.76 -0.35 -13.83
C PRO A 120 -16.45 -1.02 -13.37
N GLY A 121 -16.13 -0.91 -12.07
CA GLY A 121 -14.84 -1.31 -11.48
C GLY A 121 -13.79 -0.20 -11.29
N SER A 122 -14.13 1.07 -11.55
CA SER A 122 -13.38 2.24 -11.08
C SER A 122 -13.43 2.33 -9.55
N SER A 123 -12.35 2.80 -8.93
CA SER A 123 -12.22 2.81 -7.48
C SER A 123 -13.06 3.90 -6.79
N ASP A 124 -13.65 3.53 -5.66
CA ASP A 124 -14.36 4.44 -4.73
C ASP A 124 -13.39 5.42 -4.02
N VAL A 125 -12.08 5.17 -4.07
CA VAL A 125 -11.04 6.02 -3.45
C VAL A 125 -10.83 7.30 -4.27
N ALA A 126 -10.96 8.46 -3.63
CA ALA A 126 -10.57 9.76 -4.16
C ALA A 126 -9.79 10.55 -3.10
N LEU A 127 -8.45 10.53 -3.24
CA LEU A 127 -7.53 11.32 -2.43
C LEU A 127 -7.39 12.71 -3.06
N CYS A 128 -7.89 13.75 -2.41
CA CYS A 128 -7.95 15.10 -2.95
C CYS A 128 -6.89 16.02 -2.32
N VAL A 129 -5.92 16.48 -3.10
CA VAL A 129 -5.09 17.65 -2.76
C VAL A 129 -5.84 18.90 -3.23
N LEU A 130 -6.23 19.75 -2.30
CA LEU A 130 -7.03 20.96 -2.57
C LEU A 130 -6.16 22.20 -2.38
N GLY A 131 -5.75 22.85 -3.48
CA GLY A 131 -4.90 24.05 -3.47
C GLY A 131 -3.69 23.96 -4.41
N SER A 132 -2.51 24.42 -3.96
CA SER A 132 -1.29 24.47 -4.76
C SER A 132 -0.65 23.08 -4.99
N PRO A 133 -0.15 22.77 -6.21
CA PRO A 133 0.54 21.51 -6.49
C PRO A 133 1.91 21.39 -5.80
N LEU A 134 2.68 22.48 -5.71
CA LEU A 134 4.11 22.43 -5.37
C LEU A 134 4.43 21.67 -4.06
N PRO A 135 3.76 21.94 -2.91
CA PRO A 135 4.15 21.32 -1.65
C PRO A 135 3.79 19.84 -1.55
N TYR A 136 3.05 19.29 -2.52
CA TYR A 136 2.60 17.89 -2.56
C TYR A 136 3.00 17.17 -3.85
N TRP A 137 3.87 17.76 -4.68
CA TRP A 137 4.30 17.19 -5.96
C TRP A 137 4.84 15.75 -5.87
N PRO A 138 5.68 15.37 -4.88
CA PRO A 138 6.10 13.97 -4.72
C PRO A 138 4.93 13.03 -4.44
N LEU A 139 3.99 13.45 -3.60
CA LEU A 139 2.82 12.66 -3.20
C LEU A 139 1.84 12.48 -4.37
N LEU A 140 1.73 13.49 -5.23
CA LEU A 140 0.97 13.43 -6.48
C LEU A 140 1.61 12.44 -7.47
N LEU A 141 2.94 12.47 -7.63
CA LEU A 141 3.67 11.54 -8.49
C LEU A 141 3.69 10.10 -7.94
N GLU A 142 3.79 9.91 -6.64
CA GLU A 142 3.63 8.61 -5.98
C GLU A 142 2.21 8.07 -6.21
N GLY A 143 1.19 8.93 -6.05
CA GLY A 143 -0.21 8.57 -6.29
C GLY A 143 -0.50 8.19 -7.72
N SER A 144 0.18 8.83 -8.67
CA SER A 144 0.14 8.44 -10.08
C SER A 144 0.57 6.98 -10.31
N ARG A 145 1.51 6.46 -9.51
CA ARG A 145 2.04 5.09 -9.59
C ARG A 145 1.24 4.10 -8.75
N VAL A 146 0.97 4.41 -7.48
CA VAL A 146 0.35 3.52 -6.50
C VAL A 146 -1.18 3.44 -6.69
N CYS A 147 -1.82 4.55 -7.03
CA CYS A 147 -3.27 4.64 -7.20
C CYS A 147 -3.66 5.53 -8.41
N PRO A 148 -3.23 5.18 -9.64
CA PRO A 148 -3.51 5.94 -10.85
C PRO A 148 -5.01 6.26 -10.99
N GLY A 149 -5.31 7.53 -11.26
CA GLY A 149 -6.67 8.06 -11.33
C GLY A 149 -7.37 8.33 -9.99
N ASP A 150 -6.86 7.88 -8.84
CA ASP A 150 -7.47 8.10 -7.52
C ASP A 150 -6.81 9.23 -6.70
N MET A 151 -5.57 9.59 -7.05
CA MET A 151 -4.91 10.79 -6.55
C MET A 151 -5.29 11.98 -7.44
N LEU A 152 -5.92 13.00 -6.84
CA LEU A 152 -6.62 14.07 -7.54
C LEU A 152 -6.15 15.44 -7.03
N LEU A 153 -5.75 16.32 -7.95
CA LEU A 153 -5.37 17.70 -7.63
C LEU A 153 -6.51 18.66 -8.01
N CYS A 154 -7.13 19.25 -7.00
CA CYS A 154 -8.22 20.20 -7.12
C CYS A 154 -7.69 21.63 -6.92
N LEU A 155 -7.65 22.42 -8.00
CA LEU A 155 -7.08 23.78 -7.98
C LEU A 155 -8.05 24.85 -7.45
N SER A 156 -9.30 24.48 -7.13
CA SER A 156 -10.30 25.45 -6.66
C SER A 156 -11.43 24.80 -5.85
N PRO A 157 -11.84 25.38 -4.71
CA PRO A 157 -13.09 25.01 -4.03
C PRO A 157 -14.33 25.09 -4.92
N ALA A 158 -14.31 25.89 -6.00
CA ALA A 158 -15.41 25.97 -6.97
C ALA A 158 -15.59 24.70 -7.83
N TRP A 159 -14.66 23.73 -7.76
CA TRP A 159 -14.78 22.41 -8.38
C TRP A 159 -15.37 21.36 -7.42
N LEU A 160 -15.72 21.77 -6.19
CA LEU A 160 -16.27 20.93 -5.12
C LEU A 160 -17.66 21.42 -4.69
N SER A 161 -18.50 20.52 -4.21
CA SER A 161 -19.75 20.85 -3.51
C SER A 161 -19.88 20.07 -2.21
N LYS A 162 -20.46 20.70 -1.18
CA LYS A 162 -20.86 20.02 0.06
C LYS A 162 -22.29 19.50 -0.04
N THR A 163 -22.52 18.27 0.43
CA THR A 163 -23.85 17.72 0.73
C THR A 163 -23.90 17.27 2.19
N PRO A 164 -25.06 17.21 2.87
CA PRO A 164 -25.15 16.61 4.20
C PRO A 164 -24.61 15.18 4.20
N SER A 165 -23.89 14.77 5.25
CA SER A 165 -23.40 13.39 5.39
C SER A 165 -24.52 12.46 5.86
N GLU A 166 -24.71 11.36 5.14
CA GLU A 166 -25.69 10.31 5.48
C GLU A 166 -25.26 9.48 6.70
N LEU A 167 -23.94 9.32 6.89
CA LEU A 167 -23.36 8.53 8.00
C LEU A 167 -23.26 9.35 9.29
N HIS A 168 -22.90 10.64 9.18
CA HIS A 168 -22.45 11.45 10.30
C HIS A 168 -23.25 12.76 10.41
N PRO A 169 -24.41 12.74 11.11
CA PRO A 169 -25.31 13.90 11.20
C PRO A 169 -24.63 15.19 11.64
N GLY A 170 -24.94 16.29 10.95
CA GLY A 170 -24.32 17.60 11.16
C GLY A 170 -22.99 17.82 10.45
N LEU A 171 -22.37 16.78 9.88
CA LEU A 171 -21.23 16.91 8.98
C LEU A 171 -21.65 16.94 7.50
N SER A 172 -20.73 17.31 6.63
CA SER A 172 -20.89 17.36 5.17
C SER A 172 -19.93 16.40 4.47
N THR A 173 -20.45 15.70 3.47
CA THR A 173 -19.66 14.98 2.47
C THR A 173 -19.21 15.95 1.37
N LEU A 174 -17.99 15.79 0.87
CA LEU A 174 -17.49 16.53 -0.30
C LEU A 174 -17.66 15.72 -1.59
N LEU A 175 -18.17 16.37 -2.63
CA LEU A 175 -18.30 15.84 -3.98
C LEU A 175 -17.46 16.68 -4.95
N LEU A 176 -16.62 16.03 -5.75
CA LEU A 176 -15.64 16.61 -6.66
C LEU A 176 -16.10 16.47 -8.11
N HIS A 177 -16.27 17.61 -8.78
CA HIS A 177 -16.82 17.70 -10.14
C HIS A 177 -15.74 17.81 -11.21
N LYS A 178 -14.58 18.39 -10.85
CA LYS A 178 -13.46 18.64 -11.78
C LYS A 178 -12.12 18.55 -11.05
N ALA A 179 -11.11 17.95 -11.66
CA ALA A 179 -9.76 17.86 -11.09
C ALA A 179 -8.69 17.64 -12.16
N ILE A 180 -7.42 17.79 -11.77
CA ILE A 180 -6.29 17.22 -12.49
C ILE A 180 -6.11 15.76 -12.04
N THR A 181 -6.11 14.82 -12.98
CA THR A 181 -5.78 13.39 -12.77
C THR A 181 -4.38 13.07 -13.30
N PHE A 182 -3.83 11.93 -12.88
CA PHE A 182 -2.49 11.46 -13.25
C PHE A 182 -2.55 10.01 -13.75
N ASP A 183 -1.78 9.69 -14.80
CA ASP A 183 -1.50 8.30 -15.21
C ASP A 183 -0.20 7.75 -14.59
N VAL A 184 0.08 6.46 -14.79
CA VAL A 184 1.25 5.75 -14.21
C VAL A 184 2.60 6.36 -14.62
N GLY A 185 2.65 7.11 -15.73
CA GLY A 185 3.82 7.86 -16.18
C GLY A 185 3.94 9.26 -15.59
N GLY A 186 3.03 9.67 -14.71
CA GLY A 186 2.96 11.01 -14.13
C GLY A 186 2.37 12.08 -15.06
N ARG A 187 1.81 11.71 -16.22
CA ARG A 187 1.19 12.70 -17.13
C ARG A 187 -0.12 13.20 -16.55
N THR A 188 -0.37 14.49 -16.69
CA THR A 188 -1.54 15.18 -16.14
C THR A 188 -2.64 15.37 -17.16
N TYR A 189 -3.89 15.22 -16.70
CA TYR A 189 -5.09 15.45 -17.51
C TYR A 189 -6.09 16.29 -16.72
N LEU A 190 -6.78 17.24 -17.36
CA LEU A 190 -7.90 17.97 -16.75
C LEU A 190 -9.20 17.23 -17.08
N ASP A 191 -9.91 16.74 -16.06
CA ASP A 191 -11.09 15.89 -16.20
C ASP A 191 -12.31 16.43 -15.44
N GLU A 192 -13.50 16.12 -15.97
CA GLU A 192 -14.80 16.36 -15.34
C GLU A 192 -15.52 15.04 -15.05
N PHE A 193 -16.07 14.93 -13.83
CA PHE A 193 -16.71 13.73 -13.29
C PHE A 193 -18.23 13.85 -13.32
N ASP A 194 -18.91 12.84 -13.85
CA ASP A 194 -20.37 12.79 -13.94
C ASP A 194 -20.83 11.31 -13.82
N PRO A 195 -21.35 10.88 -12.65
CA PRO A 195 -21.58 11.68 -11.44
C PRO A 195 -20.28 12.15 -10.75
N PRO A 196 -20.32 13.22 -9.93
CA PRO A 196 -19.18 13.69 -9.15
C PRO A 196 -18.60 12.63 -8.20
N ARG A 197 -17.28 12.60 -8.02
CA ARG A 197 -16.63 11.64 -7.10
C ARG A 197 -16.72 12.12 -5.65
N ARG A 198 -17.11 11.25 -4.73
CA ARG A 198 -17.03 11.51 -3.27
C ARG A 198 -15.56 11.61 -2.87
N VAL A 199 -15.15 12.70 -2.22
CA VAL A 199 -13.80 12.80 -1.65
C VAL A 199 -13.72 11.91 -0.42
N THR A 200 -12.76 10.99 -0.41
CA THR A 200 -12.61 9.99 0.67
C THR A 200 -11.37 10.25 1.54
N TYR A 201 -10.49 11.15 1.11
CA TYR A 201 -9.42 11.74 1.93
C TYR A 201 -9.07 13.14 1.40
N LEU A 202 -8.86 14.10 2.29
CA LEU A 202 -8.57 15.50 1.92
C LEU A 202 -7.22 15.97 2.45
N ILE A 203 -6.42 16.61 1.60
CA ILE A 203 -5.19 17.34 1.95
C ILE A 203 -5.42 18.82 1.59
N PRO A 204 -5.72 19.70 2.56
CA PRO A 204 -5.89 21.12 2.30
C PRO A 204 -4.53 21.82 2.19
N CYS A 205 -4.34 22.55 1.09
CA CYS A 205 -3.17 23.37 0.82
C CYS A 205 -3.59 24.84 0.64
N PRO A 206 -2.87 25.82 1.21
CA PRO A 206 -3.04 27.23 0.85
C PRO A 206 -2.96 27.44 -0.69
N PRO A 207 -3.73 28.38 -1.27
CA PRO A 207 -4.42 29.50 -0.61
C PRO A 207 -5.94 29.27 -0.39
N VAL A 208 -6.35 28.07 -0.01
CA VAL A 208 -7.77 27.72 0.19
C VAL A 208 -8.32 28.28 1.51
N ASP A 209 -9.61 28.60 1.54
CA ASP A 209 -10.34 29.11 2.72
C ASP A 209 -10.48 28.02 3.82
N PRO A 210 -10.01 28.26 5.05
CA PRO A 210 -10.20 27.34 6.17
C PRO A 210 -11.66 26.99 6.45
N ASP A 211 -12.59 27.93 6.36
CA ASP A 211 -14.02 27.69 6.65
C ASP A 211 -14.68 26.78 5.60
N PHE A 212 -14.11 26.68 4.39
CA PHE A 212 -14.53 25.64 3.43
C PHE A 212 -14.18 24.22 3.92
N THR A 213 -13.14 24.04 4.72
CA THR A 213 -12.70 22.70 5.19
C THR A 213 -13.31 22.27 6.52
N HIS A 214 -14.07 23.14 7.18
CA HIS A 214 -14.80 22.81 8.42
C HIS A 214 -16.06 21.96 8.17
N GLY A 215 -16.44 21.20 9.20
CA GLY A 215 -17.66 20.39 9.23
C GLY A 215 -17.66 19.20 8.26
N LEU A 216 -16.49 18.69 7.88
CA LEU A 216 -16.36 17.59 6.92
C LEU A 216 -16.41 16.21 7.60
N ASP A 217 -16.99 15.24 6.89
CA ASP A 217 -17.10 13.85 7.34
C ASP A 217 -15.86 13.00 6.98
N CYS A 218 -15.14 13.35 5.91
CA CYS A 218 -14.00 12.61 5.40
C CYS A 218 -12.71 12.77 6.26
N PRO A 219 -11.84 11.76 6.32
CA PRO A 219 -10.51 11.89 6.92
C PRO A 219 -9.66 12.94 6.19
N MET A 220 -8.81 13.63 6.94
CA MET A 220 -8.02 14.76 6.45
C MET A 220 -6.55 14.63 6.89
N GLY A 221 -5.63 14.87 5.95
CA GLY A 221 -4.18 14.88 6.13
C GLY A 221 -3.67 16.27 6.53
N GLY A 222 -3.85 16.60 7.80
CA GLY A 222 -3.59 17.92 8.37
C GLY A 222 -4.69 18.94 8.05
N SER A 223 -5.07 19.76 9.04
CA SER A 223 -6.01 20.87 8.90
C SER A 223 -5.30 22.21 8.90
N PHE A 224 -6.02 23.31 8.65
CA PHE A 224 -5.47 24.66 8.82
C PHE A 224 -5.08 24.92 10.28
N GLU A 225 -5.88 24.45 11.24
CA GLU A 225 -5.61 24.57 12.68
C GLU A 225 -4.31 23.85 13.07
N LEU A 226 -4.15 22.57 12.68
CA LEU A 226 -2.95 21.79 12.96
C LEU A 226 -1.71 22.34 12.23
N ASN A 227 -1.86 22.81 10.99
CA ASN A 227 -0.78 23.49 10.25
C ASN A 227 -0.37 24.82 10.91
N ALA A 228 -1.31 25.60 11.43
CA ALA A 228 -1.01 26.84 12.13
C ALA A 228 -0.29 26.58 13.47
N ILE A 229 -0.72 25.57 14.22
CA ILE A 229 -0.10 25.14 15.49
C ILE A 229 1.33 24.65 15.27
N LEU A 230 1.52 23.70 14.35
CA LEU A 230 2.83 23.07 14.12
C LEU A 230 3.78 23.94 13.29
N GLY A 231 3.25 24.94 12.59
CA GLY A 231 4.05 25.98 11.97
C GLY A 231 4.58 27.03 12.97
N ASP A 232 3.98 27.17 14.15
CA ASP A 232 4.60 27.97 15.21
C ASP A 232 5.81 27.22 15.80
N THR A 233 6.97 27.82 15.58
CA THR A 233 8.27 27.35 16.04
C THR A 233 8.48 27.59 17.54
N LEU A 234 7.77 28.54 18.18
CA LEU A 234 7.81 28.67 19.64
C LEU A 234 7.04 27.54 20.33
N TYR A 235 5.78 27.33 19.93
CA TYR A 235 4.95 26.25 20.44
C TYR A 235 5.58 24.87 20.21
N THR A 236 6.07 24.60 19.00
CA THR A 236 6.75 23.32 18.72
C THR A 236 8.07 23.16 19.47
N ARG A 237 8.83 24.23 19.76
CA ARG A 237 10.00 24.18 20.66
C ARG A 237 9.63 23.69 22.06
N ILE A 238 8.57 24.24 22.65
CA ILE A 238 8.07 23.86 23.98
C ILE A 238 7.56 22.40 23.97
N LEU A 239 6.76 22.02 22.97
CA LEU A 239 6.26 20.65 22.81
C LEU A 239 7.40 19.62 22.72
N LEU A 240 8.45 19.93 21.95
CA LEU A 240 9.61 19.07 21.79
C LEU A 240 10.46 19.01 23.07
N GLU A 241 10.70 20.13 23.75
CA GLU A 241 11.41 20.18 25.03
C GLU A 241 10.71 19.33 26.11
N LYS A 242 9.38 19.45 26.24
CA LYS A 242 8.56 18.61 27.14
C LYS A 242 8.71 17.11 26.87
N ASN A 243 8.95 16.74 25.61
CA ASN A 243 9.21 15.36 25.18
C ASN A 243 10.72 15.01 25.17
N GLN A 244 11.56 15.78 25.87
CA GLN A 244 13.01 15.60 26.01
C GLN A 244 13.81 15.78 24.70
N LEU A 245 13.18 16.31 23.65
CA LEU A 245 13.77 16.56 22.33
C LEU A 245 14.35 17.98 22.27
N VAL A 246 15.35 18.22 23.13
CA VAL A 246 16.01 19.52 23.31
C VAL A 246 16.62 20.05 21.99
N GLY A 247 16.36 21.33 21.71
CA GLY A 247 16.88 22.06 20.56
C GLY A 247 18.05 23.00 20.89
N PRO A 248 18.35 23.98 20.01
CA PRO A 248 19.14 25.14 20.37
C PRO A 248 18.45 25.91 21.52
N PRO A 249 19.21 26.45 22.49
CA PRO A 249 18.68 27.43 23.44
C PRO A 249 17.92 28.55 22.73
N THR A 250 16.73 28.88 23.23
CA THR A 250 15.74 29.72 22.55
C THR A 250 15.12 30.73 23.52
N LEU A 251 15.19 32.02 23.19
CA LEU A 251 14.37 33.07 23.81
C LEU A 251 13.21 33.42 22.87
N GLY A 252 11.98 33.14 23.31
CA GLY A 252 10.75 33.49 22.61
C GLY A 252 10.06 34.71 23.22
N LEU A 253 10.00 35.80 22.45
CA LEU A 253 9.30 37.03 22.79
C LEU A 253 7.93 37.01 22.11
N ILE A 254 6.86 36.67 22.83
CA ILE A 254 5.52 36.47 22.27
C ILE A 254 4.60 37.68 22.53
N TYR A 255 3.99 38.22 21.49
CA TYR A 255 3.08 39.36 21.58
C TYR A 255 1.64 38.89 21.80
N LYS A 256 1.06 39.20 22.96
CA LYS A 256 -0.31 38.84 23.38
C LYS A 256 -0.71 37.39 23.01
N PRO A 257 -0.17 36.36 23.70
CA PRO A 257 -0.47 34.97 23.38
C PRO A 257 -1.97 34.64 23.53
N PHE A 258 -2.55 33.97 22.52
CA PHE A 258 -3.92 33.42 22.57
C PHE A 258 -4.01 32.02 23.23
N ARG A 259 -2.87 31.47 23.67
CA ARG A 259 -2.70 30.10 24.16
C ARG A 259 -1.67 30.11 25.29
N THR A 260 -1.66 29.11 26.15
CA THR A 260 -0.65 29.01 27.21
C THR A 260 0.69 28.52 26.64
N TYR A 261 1.78 29.25 26.91
CA TYR A 261 3.15 28.87 26.53
C TYR A 261 3.98 28.59 27.79
N SER A 262 3.83 27.37 28.33
CA SER A 262 4.54 26.93 29.54
C SER A 262 5.75 26.06 29.18
N PRO A 263 6.99 26.60 29.14
CA PRO A 263 8.19 25.77 29.08
C PRO A 263 8.34 24.97 30.38
N GLU A 264 8.51 23.66 30.26
CA GLU A 264 8.76 22.76 31.40
C GLU A 264 10.27 22.45 31.56
N GLY A 265 11.09 22.78 30.57
CA GLY A 265 12.55 22.61 30.60
C GLY A 265 13.33 23.92 30.79
N THR A 266 14.62 23.87 30.46
CA THR A 266 15.57 24.97 30.69
C THR A 266 16.15 25.58 29.42
N SER A 267 15.89 25.01 28.25
CA SER A 267 16.41 25.50 26.96
C SER A 267 15.52 26.54 26.29
N VAL A 268 14.21 26.54 26.57
CA VAL A 268 13.26 27.52 26.04
C VAL A 268 12.83 28.50 27.13
N THR A 269 13.13 29.79 26.93
CA THR A 269 12.62 30.90 27.77
C THR A 269 11.51 31.63 27.02
N VAL A 270 10.35 31.85 27.65
CA VAL A 270 9.23 32.60 27.08
C VAL A 270 9.04 33.92 27.83
N VAL A 271 8.83 35.02 27.09
CA VAL A 271 8.51 36.35 27.65
C VAL A 271 7.27 36.89 26.95
N GLU A 272 6.23 37.18 27.74
CA GLU A 272 4.97 37.72 27.22
C GLU A 272 5.00 39.25 27.11
N ILE A 273 4.73 39.74 25.90
CA ILE A 273 4.65 41.17 25.57
C ILE A 273 3.17 41.53 25.39
N THR A 274 2.63 42.32 26.30
CA THR A 274 1.29 42.93 26.21
C THR A 274 1.34 44.28 25.48
N SER A 275 2.46 45.01 25.55
CA SER A 275 2.66 46.31 24.90
C SER A 275 4.05 46.44 24.26
N LYS A 276 4.06 46.69 22.95
CA LYS A 276 5.28 46.88 22.14
C LYS A 276 6.12 48.10 22.56
N THR A 277 5.52 49.09 23.21
CA THR A 277 6.21 50.32 23.65
C THR A 277 6.58 50.29 25.12
N ASN A 278 5.68 49.77 25.98
CA ASN A 278 5.79 49.97 27.43
C ASN A 278 6.64 48.91 28.15
N GLN A 279 6.99 47.81 27.47
CA GLN A 279 7.88 46.76 28.01
C GLN A 279 9.30 46.83 27.45
N THR A 280 9.69 47.95 26.85
CA THR A 280 11.00 48.16 26.20
C THR A 280 12.17 47.73 27.09
N ASP A 281 12.19 48.09 28.38
CA ASP A 281 13.33 47.74 29.25
C ASP A 281 13.30 46.28 29.76
N LEU A 282 12.11 45.68 29.95
CA LEU A 282 11.98 44.25 30.21
C LEU A 282 12.59 43.41 29.06
N ILE A 283 12.32 43.81 27.82
CA ILE A 283 12.86 43.17 26.61
C ILE A 283 14.39 43.28 26.58
N LYS A 284 14.97 44.44 26.95
CA LYS A 284 16.44 44.60 27.03
C LYS A 284 17.07 43.67 28.06
N GLU A 285 16.51 43.59 29.27
CA GLU A 285 17.10 42.79 30.35
C GLU A 285 16.97 41.29 30.07
N GLU A 286 15.84 40.81 29.54
CA GLU A 286 15.70 39.39 29.16
C GLU A 286 16.61 39.01 27.99
N ILE A 287 16.83 39.88 27.00
CA ILE A 287 17.83 39.66 25.94
C ILE A 287 19.25 39.58 26.54
N LYS A 288 19.65 40.51 27.42
CA LYS A 288 20.97 40.46 28.08
C LYS A 288 21.15 39.17 28.90
N LYS A 289 20.15 38.83 29.71
CA LYS A 289 20.10 37.64 30.59
C LYS A 289 20.21 36.35 29.79
N PHE A 290 19.55 36.25 28.64
CA PHE A 290 19.69 35.13 27.72
C PHE A 290 21.10 35.06 27.12
N LEU A 291 21.61 36.17 26.53
CA LEU A 291 22.94 36.23 25.91
C LEU A 291 24.11 35.98 26.90
N ALA A 292 23.90 36.26 28.19
CA ALA A 292 24.83 35.99 29.28
C ALA A 292 24.60 34.64 30.00
N SER A 293 23.64 33.83 29.55
CA SER A 293 23.33 32.53 30.18
C SER A 293 24.38 31.45 29.86
N GLN A 294 24.59 30.52 30.79
CA GLN A 294 25.47 29.35 30.58
C GLN A 294 25.05 28.49 29.38
N LEU A 295 23.76 28.50 29.02
CA LEU A 295 23.23 27.81 27.84
C LEU A 295 23.86 28.30 26.54
N LEU A 296 24.24 29.59 26.48
CA LEU A 296 24.82 30.22 25.31
C LEU A 296 26.36 30.31 25.34
N GLU A 297 27.01 29.87 26.42
CA GLU A 297 28.45 30.06 26.67
C GLU A 297 29.33 29.57 25.50
N THR A 298 29.00 28.40 24.95
CA THR A 298 29.72 27.72 23.86
C THR A 298 29.40 28.23 22.45
N TYR A 299 28.46 29.17 22.30
CA TYR A 299 28.00 29.68 21.00
C TYR A 299 28.46 31.13 20.78
N SER A 300 29.14 31.42 19.67
CA SER A 300 29.58 32.79 19.32
C SER A 300 28.49 33.64 18.67
N GLN A 301 27.49 33.00 18.05
CA GLN A 301 26.48 33.63 17.21
C GLN A 301 25.06 33.16 17.59
N VAL A 302 24.07 33.99 17.23
CA VAL A 302 22.63 33.75 17.45
C VAL A 302 21.85 33.99 16.15
N VAL A 303 20.71 33.31 16.02
CA VAL A 303 19.77 33.49 14.90
C VAL A 303 18.52 34.19 15.40
N LEU A 304 18.16 35.30 14.77
CA LEU A 304 16.88 35.95 14.95
C LEU A 304 15.92 35.54 13.83
N LYS A 305 14.69 35.13 14.17
CA LYS A 305 13.64 34.75 13.21
C LYS A 305 12.23 34.99 13.77
N PRO A 306 11.23 35.33 12.94
CA PRO A 306 9.83 35.41 13.37
C PRO A 306 9.16 34.03 13.46
N SER A 307 8.07 33.95 14.21
CA SER A 307 7.24 32.76 14.36
C SER A 307 5.76 33.10 14.62
N GLY A 308 4.86 32.21 14.24
CA GLY A 308 3.41 32.44 14.21
C GLY A 308 2.80 32.17 12.83
N GLY A 309 1.45 32.19 12.76
CA GLY A 309 0.69 31.65 11.63
C GLY A 309 1.03 32.21 10.24
N ARG A 310 1.30 33.52 10.12
CA ARG A 310 1.66 34.16 8.83
C ARG A 310 3.04 33.74 8.31
N TRP A 311 3.92 33.38 9.23
CA TRP A 311 5.30 32.99 8.95
C TRP A 311 5.41 31.53 8.51
N CYS A 312 4.34 30.74 8.61
CA CYS A 312 4.30 29.33 8.22
C CYS A 312 4.42 29.12 6.70
N THR A 313 3.77 29.98 5.90
CA THR A 313 3.63 29.83 4.44
C THR A 313 4.58 30.69 3.61
N SER A 314 5.23 31.68 4.22
CA SER A 314 6.10 32.68 3.56
C SER A 314 7.61 32.32 3.66
N ARG A 315 8.49 33.01 2.91
CA ARG A 315 9.94 32.98 3.18
C ARG A 315 10.19 33.78 4.46
N ARG A 316 10.49 33.13 5.57
CA ARG A 316 10.85 33.83 6.82
C ARG A 316 12.20 34.51 6.66
N PRO A 317 12.33 35.82 6.94
CA PRO A 317 13.65 36.43 7.09
C PRO A 317 14.35 35.85 8.32
N MET A 318 15.66 35.66 8.23
CA MET A 318 16.51 35.21 9.32
C MET A 318 17.77 36.09 9.36
N TRP A 319 18.13 36.57 10.54
CA TRP A 319 19.35 37.35 10.74
C TRP A 319 20.34 36.51 11.54
N PHE A 320 21.58 36.43 11.07
CA PHE A 320 22.69 35.77 11.76
C PHE A 320 23.54 36.86 12.42
N LEU A 321 23.62 36.84 13.75
CA LEU A 321 24.13 37.96 14.55
C LEU A 321 25.21 37.47 15.53
N GLU A 322 26.25 38.27 15.76
CA GLU A 322 27.27 37.99 16.77
C GLU A 322 26.70 38.15 18.19
N ARG A 323 26.93 37.17 19.08
CA ARG A 323 26.43 37.19 20.48
C ARG A 323 26.89 38.45 21.24
N GLY A 324 28.04 39.01 20.84
CA GLY A 324 28.60 40.23 21.43
C GLY A 324 27.95 41.55 20.95
N ASP A 325 27.27 41.58 19.79
CA ASP A 325 26.64 42.81 19.29
C ASP A 325 25.20 42.96 19.82
N LEU A 326 25.12 43.27 21.12
CA LEU A 326 23.86 43.56 21.80
C LEU A 326 23.08 44.71 21.14
N VAL A 327 23.76 45.67 20.50
CA VAL A 327 23.14 46.85 19.89
C VAL A 327 22.39 46.46 18.61
N THR A 328 23.03 45.69 17.72
CA THR A 328 22.36 45.15 16.54
C THR A 328 21.28 44.14 16.93
N ILE A 329 21.52 43.22 17.87
CA ILE A 329 20.50 42.26 18.33
C ILE A 329 19.24 42.98 18.82
N GLN A 330 19.38 44.00 19.67
CA GLN A 330 18.24 44.79 20.13
C GLN A 330 17.53 45.52 18.97
N ARG A 331 18.28 46.14 18.04
CA ARG A 331 17.71 46.85 16.88
C ARG A 331 16.85 45.94 16.00
N GLU A 332 17.37 44.78 15.61
CA GLU A 332 16.64 43.84 14.74
C GLU A 332 15.46 43.18 15.47
N VAL A 333 15.59 42.90 16.78
CA VAL A 333 14.46 42.44 17.60
C VAL A 333 13.33 43.48 17.61
N TYR A 334 13.63 44.76 17.88
CA TYR A 334 12.59 45.81 17.88
C TYR A 334 11.96 45.98 16.49
N SER A 335 12.75 45.88 15.41
CA SER A 335 12.23 45.91 14.04
C SER A 335 11.16 44.82 13.84
N LEU A 336 11.47 43.56 14.15
CA LEU A 336 10.49 42.46 14.08
C LEU A 336 9.29 42.65 15.02
N LEU A 337 9.51 43.14 16.25
CA LEU A 337 8.41 43.38 17.21
C LEU A 337 7.39 44.40 16.70
N THR A 338 7.79 45.38 15.87
CA THR A 338 6.81 46.27 15.22
C THR A 338 5.89 45.52 14.26
N LEU A 339 6.42 44.50 13.55
CA LEU A 339 5.72 43.74 12.51
C LEU A 339 4.82 42.61 13.04
N LEU A 340 5.09 42.08 14.25
CA LEU A 340 4.26 41.02 14.86
C LEU A 340 2.78 41.41 14.96
N GLU A 341 1.90 40.44 14.83
CA GLU A 341 0.49 40.58 15.24
C GLU A 341 0.21 39.81 16.53
N ASP A 342 -0.97 40.04 17.10
CA ASP A 342 -1.43 39.35 18.32
C ASP A 342 -1.30 37.82 18.11
N GLY A 343 -0.71 37.11 19.08
CA GLY A 343 -0.41 35.67 19.02
C GLY A 343 0.91 35.27 18.35
N GLU A 344 1.65 36.19 17.72
CA GLU A 344 2.95 35.89 17.08
C GLU A 344 4.15 36.15 18.00
N SER A 345 5.32 35.61 17.63
CA SER A 345 6.55 35.75 18.43
C SER A 345 7.81 36.02 17.61
N VAL A 346 8.80 36.64 18.27
CA VAL A 346 10.18 36.73 17.82
C VAL A 346 11.02 35.68 18.55
N LEU A 347 11.79 34.90 17.82
CA LEU A 347 12.71 33.89 18.35
C LEU A 347 14.15 34.35 18.18
N LEU A 348 14.89 34.38 19.29
CA LEU A 348 16.34 34.53 19.34
C LEU A 348 16.93 33.18 19.79
N GLU A 349 17.51 32.42 18.86
CA GLU A 349 18.06 31.08 19.09
C GLU A 349 19.60 31.08 19.05
N ALA A 350 20.24 30.11 19.72
CA ALA A 350 21.66 29.82 19.51
C ALA A 350 21.93 29.35 18.06
N LEU A 351 22.95 29.88 17.39
CA LEU A 351 23.38 29.34 16.10
C LEU A 351 24.23 28.08 16.32
N CYS A 352 23.61 26.90 16.20
CA CYS A 352 24.34 25.65 16.34
C CYS A 352 25.36 25.44 15.21
N PRO A 353 26.64 25.17 15.52
CA PRO A 353 27.66 24.94 14.51
C PRO A 353 27.43 23.60 13.80
N THR A 354 27.53 23.60 12.47
CA THR A 354 27.50 22.37 11.65
C THR A 354 28.86 21.67 11.66
N VAL A 355 28.87 20.34 11.60
CA VAL A 355 30.08 19.59 11.22
C VAL A 355 30.57 20.13 9.88
N ARG A 356 31.85 20.47 9.79
CA ARG A 356 32.51 20.90 8.54
C ARG A 356 33.14 19.66 7.87
N PRO A 357 33.30 19.65 6.54
CA PRO A 357 34.04 18.58 5.88
C PRO A 357 35.44 18.46 6.47
N ALA A 358 35.93 17.23 6.68
CA ALA A 358 37.30 17.01 7.09
C ALA A 358 38.27 17.66 6.09
N SER A 359 39.29 18.37 6.58
CA SER A 359 40.28 19.07 5.74
C SER A 359 41.26 18.14 5.01
N ALA A 360 40.96 16.83 4.96
CA ALA A 360 41.85 15.78 4.51
C ALA A 360 41.17 14.86 3.48
N LEU A 361 41.16 15.28 2.22
CA LEU A 361 41.18 14.38 1.07
C LEU A 361 41.98 15.01 -0.08
N HIS A 362 43.30 14.96 0.07
CA HIS A 362 44.27 15.10 -1.02
C HIS A 362 44.29 13.80 -1.84
N THR A 363 43.18 13.47 -2.50
CA THR A 363 43.18 12.45 -3.55
C THR A 363 43.96 12.99 -4.75
N GLN A 364 45.12 12.39 -5.02
CA GLN A 364 45.98 12.72 -6.16
C GLN A 364 45.30 12.30 -7.48
N THR A 365 44.54 13.19 -8.10
CA THR A 365 43.96 12.94 -9.44
C THR A 365 43.68 14.18 -10.30
N TRP A 366 44.17 15.37 -9.93
CA TRP A 366 43.99 16.61 -10.72
C TRP A 366 45.28 17.40 -11.02
N ASP A 367 46.46 16.84 -10.70
CA ASP A 367 47.78 17.46 -10.97
C ASP A 367 48.13 17.57 -12.48
N ALA A 368 47.20 17.21 -13.38
CA ALA A 368 47.36 17.31 -14.83
C ALA A 368 46.97 18.69 -15.42
N PHE A 369 46.21 19.53 -14.70
CA PHE A 369 45.79 20.85 -15.20
C PHE A 369 46.11 21.98 -14.21
N GLY A 370 47.32 22.53 -14.35
CA GLY A 370 47.78 23.67 -13.57
C GLY A 370 47.00 24.96 -13.85
N ARG A 371 46.00 25.26 -13.01
CA ARG A 371 45.44 26.60 -12.78
C ARG A 371 45.18 26.83 -11.29
N VAL A 372 45.19 28.11 -10.93
CA VAL A 372 44.94 28.71 -9.60
C VAL A 372 44.20 27.80 -8.61
N SER A 373 44.74 27.66 -7.40
CA SER A 373 44.08 27.02 -6.27
C SER A 373 42.84 27.81 -5.83
N VAL A 374 41.70 27.54 -6.49
CA VAL A 374 40.40 28.07 -6.07
C VAL A 374 40.10 27.51 -4.67
N PRO A 375 39.87 28.34 -3.64
CA PRO A 375 39.46 27.84 -2.34
C PRO A 375 38.16 27.04 -2.50
N ARG A 376 38.12 25.80 -2.00
CA ARG A 376 36.85 25.05 -1.95
C ARG A 376 35.84 25.91 -1.18
N PRO A 377 34.61 26.11 -1.69
CA PRO A 377 33.61 26.87 -0.95
C PRO A 377 33.39 26.21 0.41
N ASN A 378 33.25 27.02 1.46
CA ASN A 378 32.89 26.48 2.78
C ASN A 378 31.48 25.89 2.66
N LEU A 379 31.33 24.58 2.86
CA LEU A 379 30.05 23.87 2.69
C LEU A 379 29.43 23.50 4.04
N ALA A 380 28.11 23.48 4.06
CA ALA A 380 27.28 22.97 5.14
C ALA A 380 26.15 22.11 4.55
N PHE A 381 25.53 21.29 5.39
CA PHE A 381 24.32 20.55 5.03
C PHE A 381 23.28 20.59 6.15
N ARG A 382 22.02 20.31 5.78
CA ARG A 382 20.92 19.99 6.69
C ARG A 382 20.32 18.65 6.30
N ILE A 383 19.82 17.92 7.28
CA ILE A 383 19.06 16.68 7.08
C ILE A 383 17.59 17.05 7.23
N CYS A 384 16.77 16.79 6.21
CA CYS A 384 15.31 16.77 6.36
C CYS A 384 14.87 15.31 6.45
N ALA A 385 14.36 14.91 7.60
CA ALA A 385 13.83 13.58 7.86
C ALA A 385 12.31 13.59 7.67
N ILE A 386 11.82 12.88 6.66
CA ILE A 386 10.40 12.78 6.33
C ILE A 386 9.80 11.64 7.15
N VAL A 387 8.78 11.94 7.96
CA VAL A 387 8.19 11.00 8.92
C VAL A 387 6.69 10.92 8.68
N THR A 388 6.19 9.71 8.45
CA THR A 388 4.77 9.42 8.27
C THR A 388 4.16 8.84 9.55
N ARG A 389 2.83 8.88 9.65
CA ARG A 389 2.06 8.02 10.55
C ARG A 389 1.77 6.71 9.81
N SER A 390 1.88 5.57 10.46
CA SER A 390 1.36 4.29 9.94
C SER A 390 -0.17 4.18 10.12
N PRO A 391 -0.83 3.22 9.45
CA PRO A 391 -2.24 2.89 9.72
C PRO A 391 -2.50 2.56 11.20
N GLU A 392 -1.58 1.81 11.83
CA GLU A 392 -1.57 1.42 13.25
C GLU A 392 -1.38 2.60 14.22
N GLY A 393 -1.05 3.80 13.73
CA GLY A 393 -0.78 4.95 14.58
C GLY A 393 0.61 4.91 15.23
N LEU A 394 1.62 4.42 14.50
CA LEU A 394 3.03 4.51 14.88
C LEU A 394 3.78 5.51 13.98
N PRO A 395 4.82 6.20 14.45
CA PRO A 395 5.65 7.07 13.60
C PRO A 395 6.64 6.21 12.78
N LEU A 396 6.74 6.47 11.47
CA LEU A 396 7.67 5.78 10.56
C LEU A 396 8.58 6.80 9.87
N LEU A 397 9.90 6.59 9.91
CA LEU A 397 10.81 7.35 9.07
C LEU A 397 10.68 6.85 7.63
N ASN A 398 10.27 7.74 6.72
CA ASN A 398 10.00 7.43 5.32
C ASN A 398 11.17 7.75 4.39
N GLN A 399 11.93 8.83 4.66
CA GLN A 399 13.11 9.19 3.87
C GLN A 399 14.03 10.15 4.64
N LEU A 400 15.33 10.12 4.33
CA LEU A 400 16.29 11.17 4.66
C LEU A 400 16.73 11.89 3.37
N VAL A 401 16.65 13.22 3.36
CA VAL A 401 17.20 14.05 2.29
C VAL A 401 18.21 15.02 2.89
N CYS A 402 19.45 15.00 2.40
CA CYS A 402 20.47 15.98 2.78
C CYS A 402 20.50 17.13 1.78
N SER A 403 20.35 18.35 2.26
CA SER A 403 20.42 19.58 1.46
C SER A 403 21.79 20.22 1.65
N VAL A 404 22.68 20.06 0.66
CA VAL A 404 24.07 20.54 0.69
C VAL A 404 24.19 21.91 0.00
N GLY A 405 24.94 22.83 0.59
CA GLY A 405 25.17 24.16 0.00
C GLY A 405 26.24 24.96 0.72
N ARG A 406 26.35 26.25 0.41
CA ARG A 406 27.32 27.15 1.03
C ARG A 406 27.02 27.38 2.51
N ALA A 407 28.05 27.35 3.35
CA ALA A 407 27.95 27.59 4.80
C ALA A 407 27.88 29.07 5.19
N ASP A 408 28.22 30.00 4.28
CA ASP A 408 28.04 31.45 4.47
C ASP A 408 26.65 31.94 4.01
N GLN A 409 25.76 31.02 3.63
CA GLN A 409 24.38 31.31 3.26
C GLN A 409 23.41 30.39 4.01
N PRO A 410 22.18 30.84 4.35
CA PRO A 410 21.15 29.96 4.87
C PRO A 410 20.78 28.89 3.84
N LEU A 411 20.93 27.62 4.21
CA LEU A 411 20.55 26.50 3.35
C LEU A 411 19.04 26.48 3.09
N HIS A 412 18.67 26.57 1.81
CA HIS A 412 17.30 26.66 1.32
C HIS A 412 17.03 25.62 0.22
N HIS A 413 15.80 25.10 0.18
CA HIS A 413 15.41 23.97 -0.68
C HIS A 413 15.64 24.24 -2.18
N GLY A 414 15.37 25.46 -2.65
CA GLY A 414 15.58 25.86 -4.06
C GLY A 414 17.01 26.34 -4.40
N SER A 415 17.99 26.18 -3.51
CA SER A 415 19.38 26.63 -3.72
C SER A 415 20.40 25.71 -3.04
N SER A 416 20.09 24.43 -2.93
CA SER A 416 20.95 23.40 -2.35
C SER A 416 20.86 22.12 -3.16
N LEU A 417 21.95 21.35 -3.20
CA LEU A 417 22.03 20.07 -3.87
C LEU A 417 21.41 18.99 -2.96
N PRO A 418 20.34 18.30 -3.37
CA PRO A 418 19.82 17.15 -2.63
C PRO A 418 20.74 15.93 -2.81
N GLN A 419 21.08 15.27 -1.70
CA GLN A 419 21.88 14.04 -1.62
C GLN A 419 21.25 13.04 -0.62
N THR A 420 21.72 11.79 -0.64
CA THR A 420 21.47 10.84 0.47
C THR A 420 22.34 11.17 1.68
N LEU A 421 21.97 10.69 2.87
CA LEU A 421 22.80 10.88 4.07
C LEU A 421 24.16 10.18 3.92
N GLU A 422 24.17 9.01 3.29
CA GLU A 422 25.33 8.16 3.10
C GLU A 422 26.38 8.87 2.21
N THR A 423 25.95 9.49 1.10
CA THR A 423 26.82 10.32 0.25
C THR A 423 27.31 11.55 1.00
N THR A 424 26.44 12.27 1.71
CA THR A 424 26.85 13.49 2.43
C THR A 424 27.83 13.20 3.57
N LEU A 425 27.67 12.07 4.29
CA LEU A 425 28.64 11.63 5.30
C LEU A 425 30.00 11.30 4.67
N GLN A 426 30.00 10.60 3.53
CA GLN A 426 31.23 10.28 2.78
C GLN A 426 31.94 11.55 2.28
N ASP A 427 31.21 12.52 1.69
CA ASP A 427 31.74 13.82 1.25
C ASP A 427 32.32 14.63 2.43
N TRP A 428 31.82 14.44 3.66
CA TRP A 428 32.34 15.06 4.87
C TRP A 428 33.55 14.33 5.48
N GLY A 429 33.94 13.17 4.95
CA GLY A 429 35.01 12.31 5.47
C GLY A 429 34.58 11.36 6.59
N ILE A 430 33.27 11.22 6.84
CA ILE A 430 32.69 10.32 7.84
C ILE A 430 32.38 8.99 7.14
N ALA A 431 33.39 8.11 7.05
CA ALA A 431 33.32 6.84 6.32
C ALA A 431 33.30 5.59 7.23
N ASP A 432 33.36 5.76 8.55
CA ASP A 432 33.29 4.63 9.50
C ASP A 432 31.84 4.09 9.59
N PRO A 433 31.59 2.79 9.31
CA PRO A 433 30.23 2.24 9.29
C PRO A 433 29.52 2.27 10.65
N VAL A 434 30.25 2.18 11.76
CA VAL A 434 29.67 2.22 13.12
C VAL A 434 29.21 3.63 13.44
N ILE A 435 30.02 4.64 13.09
CA ILE A 435 29.65 6.06 13.23
C ILE A 435 28.47 6.41 12.31
N CYS A 436 28.49 5.96 11.05
CA CYS A 436 27.39 6.22 10.10
C CYS A 436 26.06 5.61 10.58
N ASN A 437 26.06 4.33 10.99
CA ASN A 437 24.88 3.67 11.54
C ASN A 437 24.38 4.35 12.82
N ASN A 438 25.28 4.79 13.70
CA ASN A 438 24.92 5.52 14.92
C ASN A 438 24.26 6.88 14.60
N ILE A 439 24.80 7.63 13.64
CA ILE A 439 24.18 8.89 13.15
C ILE A 439 22.80 8.61 12.55
N GLN A 440 22.67 7.62 11.66
CA GLN A 440 21.42 7.28 11.00
C GLN A 440 20.35 6.84 12.03
N ASN A 441 20.73 6.06 13.04
CA ASN A 441 19.86 5.67 14.16
C ASN A 441 19.42 6.90 14.98
N GLN A 442 20.35 7.73 15.47
CA GLN A 442 19.99 8.91 16.26
C GLN A 442 19.11 9.92 15.48
N VAL A 443 19.29 10.05 14.17
CA VAL A 443 18.42 10.85 13.31
C VAL A 443 17.03 10.23 13.21
N ARG A 444 16.93 8.91 12.96
CA ARG A 444 15.67 8.16 12.91
C ARG A 444 14.89 8.28 14.21
N ASP A 445 15.52 7.99 15.34
CA ASP A 445 14.91 7.94 16.66
C ASP A 445 14.36 9.33 17.05
N LYS A 446 15.15 10.40 16.84
CA LYS A 446 14.69 11.77 17.09
C LYS A 446 13.55 12.18 16.17
N ALA A 447 13.61 11.83 14.88
CA ALA A 447 12.55 12.18 13.93
C ALA A 447 11.22 11.45 14.23
N GLN A 448 11.27 10.16 14.53
CA GLN A 448 10.09 9.39 14.98
C GLN A 448 9.55 9.90 16.32
N ALA A 449 10.42 10.30 17.26
CA ALA A 449 9.99 10.89 18.52
C ALA A 449 9.32 12.27 18.34
N CYS A 450 9.75 13.10 17.38
CA CYS A 450 9.07 14.35 17.04
C CYS A 450 7.62 14.08 16.59
N MET A 451 7.43 13.10 15.71
CA MET A 451 6.10 12.70 15.26
C MET A 451 5.26 12.13 16.41
N LYS A 452 5.86 11.30 17.29
CA LYS A 452 5.19 10.81 18.51
C LYS A 452 4.70 11.96 19.40
N ALA A 453 5.51 13.00 19.63
CA ALA A 453 5.12 14.16 20.44
C ALA A 453 3.89 14.90 19.86
N ILE A 454 3.83 15.05 18.54
CA ILE A 454 2.65 15.60 17.83
C ILE A 454 1.43 14.69 17.99
N MET A 455 1.63 13.38 17.94
CA MET A 455 0.56 12.38 18.08
C MET A 455 -0.01 12.28 19.49
N GLU A 456 0.79 12.56 20.54
CA GLU A 456 0.27 12.69 21.91
C GLU A 456 -0.46 14.03 22.11
N MET A 457 0.13 15.17 21.67
CA MET A 457 -0.52 16.49 21.66
C MET A 457 -1.91 16.42 20.99
N GLU A 458 -2.01 15.73 19.87
CA GLU A 458 -3.27 15.51 19.16
C GLU A 458 -4.36 14.81 20.00
N LYS A 459 -4.01 13.92 20.93
CA LYS A 459 -4.99 13.21 21.79
C LYS A 459 -5.56 14.12 22.87
N GLU A 460 -4.81 15.14 23.28
CA GLU A 460 -5.24 16.16 24.26
C GLU A 460 -6.16 17.23 23.64
N MET A 461 -6.21 17.30 22.30
CA MET A 461 -6.99 18.31 21.56
C MET A 461 -8.42 17.88 21.24
N SER A 462 -9.38 18.81 21.33
CA SER A 462 -10.76 18.60 20.86
C SER A 462 -10.84 18.50 19.33
N LEU A 463 -11.96 17.98 18.80
CA LEU A 463 -12.16 17.86 17.36
C LEU A 463 -12.13 19.23 16.67
N GLU A 464 -12.69 20.25 17.30
CA GLU A 464 -12.72 21.64 16.82
C GLU A 464 -11.31 22.24 16.81
N GLN A 465 -10.53 22.02 17.87
CA GLN A 465 -9.13 22.45 17.95
C GLN A 465 -8.25 21.77 16.89
N ARG A 466 -8.61 20.55 16.47
CA ARG A 466 -7.98 19.81 15.38
C ARG A 466 -8.48 20.21 14.00
N GLY A 467 -9.59 20.95 13.87
CA GLY A 467 -10.22 21.33 12.60
C GLY A 467 -11.27 20.34 12.05
N GLY A 468 -11.64 19.30 12.81
CA GLY A 468 -12.75 18.39 12.50
C GLY A 468 -12.50 16.93 12.90
N ARG A 469 -13.56 16.11 12.86
CA ARG A 469 -13.54 14.65 13.17
C ARG A 469 -12.40 13.91 12.47
N GLY A 470 -12.17 14.23 11.20
CA GLY A 470 -11.18 13.58 10.35
C GLY A 470 -9.75 14.13 10.45
N ALA A 471 -9.48 15.19 11.20
CA ALA A 471 -8.23 15.94 11.08
C ALA A 471 -7.08 15.40 11.94
N ARG A 472 -5.98 14.97 11.32
CA ARG A 472 -4.72 14.57 11.97
C ARG A 472 -3.53 14.75 11.03
N MET A 473 -2.32 14.97 11.57
CA MET A 473 -1.10 14.97 10.75
C MET A 473 -0.66 13.55 10.40
N ASP A 474 -0.80 13.15 9.15
CA ASP A 474 -0.27 11.87 8.66
C ASP A 474 1.18 11.97 8.16
N LEU A 475 1.71 13.19 8.00
CA LEU A 475 3.05 13.48 7.47
C LEU A 475 3.67 14.68 8.20
N ILE A 476 4.97 14.63 8.48
CA ILE A 476 5.82 15.78 8.81
C ILE A 476 7.20 15.63 8.16
N GLY A 477 7.92 16.75 8.04
CA GLY A 477 9.37 16.80 7.97
C GLY A 477 9.97 17.30 9.27
N VAL A 478 11.12 16.75 9.63
CA VAL A 478 11.92 17.13 10.79
C VAL A 478 13.27 17.64 10.27
N ASP A 479 13.59 18.90 10.52
CA ASP A 479 14.88 19.50 10.13
C ASP A 479 15.92 19.24 11.23
N LEU A 480 17.09 18.73 10.85
CA LEU A 480 18.24 18.54 11.73
C LEU A 480 19.53 19.09 11.11
N LEU A 481 20.51 19.41 11.95
CA LEU A 481 21.93 19.46 11.57
C LEU A 481 22.70 18.38 12.32
N LEU A 482 23.90 18.04 11.84
CA LEU A 482 24.91 17.39 12.68
C LEU A 482 25.83 18.46 13.29
N SER A 483 26.18 18.31 14.55
CA SER A 483 27.23 19.08 15.26
C SER A 483 28.26 18.12 15.86
N SER A 484 29.48 18.59 16.11
CA SER A 484 30.56 17.81 16.73
C SER A 484 31.01 18.43 18.05
N SER A 485 31.10 17.62 19.10
CA SER A 485 31.73 17.98 20.36
C SER A 485 32.88 17.00 20.63
N GLY A 486 34.12 17.47 20.45
CA GLY A 486 35.26 16.57 20.32
C GLY A 486 35.06 15.59 19.16
N GLN A 487 35.19 14.29 19.43
CA GLN A 487 34.95 13.20 18.49
C GLN A 487 33.48 12.75 18.39
N VAL A 488 32.58 13.28 19.22
CA VAL A 488 31.16 12.85 19.23
C VAL A 488 30.35 13.71 18.27
N ILE A 489 29.77 13.09 17.25
CA ILE A 489 28.82 13.71 16.32
C ILE A 489 27.39 13.47 16.83
N THR A 490 26.61 14.54 16.97
CA THR A 490 25.23 14.50 17.48
C THR A 490 24.28 15.26 16.56
N PRO A 491 23.11 14.69 16.19
CA PRO A 491 22.08 15.42 15.47
C PRO A 491 21.33 16.41 16.39
N ILE A 492 21.26 17.67 16.00
CA ILE A 492 20.53 18.75 16.69
C ILE A 492 19.26 19.09 15.91
N LEU A 493 18.14 19.18 16.62
CA LEU A 493 16.80 19.37 16.08
C LEU A 493 16.49 20.84 15.80
N LEU A 494 16.40 21.23 14.52
CA LEU A 494 16.12 22.60 14.07
C LEU A 494 14.62 22.96 14.03
N GLY A 495 13.74 21.97 13.94
CA GLY A 495 12.29 22.14 14.06
C GLY A 495 11.50 21.23 13.13
N ILE A 496 10.20 21.48 13.03
CA ILE A 496 9.25 20.71 12.21
C ILE A 496 8.82 21.55 10.99
N LYS A 497 8.49 20.87 9.89
CA LYS A 497 7.83 21.40 8.67
C LYS A 497 6.66 20.48 8.34
N THR A 498 5.46 21.00 8.12
CA THR A 498 4.30 20.14 7.77
C THR A 498 4.24 19.81 6.27
N SER A 499 4.54 20.77 5.39
CA SER A 499 4.45 20.60 3.92
C SER A 499 5.78 20.75 3.17
N ARG A 500 6.64 21.72 3.54
CA ARG A 500 7.85 22.06 2.75
C ARG A 500 8.92 20.96 2.63
N CYS A 501 8.90 19.94 3.48
CA CYS A 501 9.84 18.82 3.37
C CYS A 501 9.74 18.07 2.04
N LEU A 502 8.53 18.03 1.46
CA LEU A 502 8.28 17.44 0.15
C LEU A 502 8.90 18.27 -1.01
N GLU A 503 9.14 19.58 -0.84
CA GLU A 503 9.80 20.41 -1.87
C GLU A 503 11.23 19.90 -2.15
N SER A 504 11.99 19.59 -1.09
CA SER A 504 13.35 19.02 -1.22
C SER A 504 13.34 17.60 -1.78
N TYR A 505 12.30 16.83 -1.45
CA TYR A 505 12.13 15.46 -1.93
C TYR A 505 11.74 15.42 -3.42
N GLY A 506 10.97 16.39 -3.90
CA GLY A 506 10.64 16.53 -5.33
C GLY A 506 11.89 16.77 -6.18
N LEU A 507 12.81 17.62 -5.73
CA LEU A 507 14.10 17.85 -6.38
C LEU A 507 14.99 16.60 -6.35
N PHE A 508 15.04 15.89 -5.22
CA PHE A 508 15.77 14.63 -5.05
C PHE A 508 15.27 13.52 -6.00
N LEU A 509 13.95 13.37 -6.15
CA LEU A 509 13.33 12.45 -7.11
C LEU A 509 13.62 12.87 -8.56
N SER A 510 13.50 14.16 -8.88
CA SER A 510 13.71 14.68 -10.24
C SER A 510 15.16 14.53 -10.72
N GLY A 511 16.13 14.53 -9.79
CA GLY A 511 17.53 14.25 -10.08
C GLY A 511 17.87 12.77 -10.33
N GLY A 512 16.90 11.85 -10.24
CA GLY A 512 17.12 10.41 -10.43
C GLY A 512 17.89 9.72 -9.29
N LEU A 513 18.10 10.40 -8.16
CA LEU A 513 18.88 9.89 -7.01
C LEU A 513 18.02 9.15 -5.98
N GLY A 514 16.71 9.04 -6.21
CA GLY A 514 15.77 8.38 -5.30
C GLY A 514 15.90 6.85 -5.29
N GLN A 515 16.02 6.26 -4.11
CA GLN A 515 15.90 4.81 -3.97
C GLN A 515 14.44 4.36 -4.19
N PRO A 516 14.16 3.38 -5.08
CA PRO A 516 12.86 2.74 -5.15
C PRO A 516 12.61 1.91 -3.88
N GLY A 517 11.35 1.80 -3.45
CA GLY A 517 10.94 1.13 -2.21
C GLY A 517 10.49 2.09 -1.11
N LEU A 518 11.42 2.82 -0.47
CA LEU A 518 11.08 3.70 0.67
C LEU A 518 10.12 4.86 0.32
N ALA A 519 10.03 5.24 -0.95
CA ALA A 519 9.13 6.29 -1.42
C ALA A 519 7.64 6.00 -1.12
N GLU A 520 7.20 4.74 -1.21
CA GLU A 520 5.80 4.36 -1.42
C GLU A 520 4.93 4.34 -0.15
N ALA A 521 5.52 4.71 1.00
CA ALA A 521 4.84 4.72 2.29
C ALA A 521 4.21 6.07 2.67
N LEU A 522 4.35 7.15 1.86
CA LEU A 522 3.65 8.42 2.12
C LEU A 522 2.14 8.26 1.93
N LEU A 523 1.71 7.47 0.93
CA LEU A 523 0.30 7.20 0.65
C LEU A 523 -0.32 6.05 1.45
N HIS A 524 0.47 5.20 2.13
CA HIS A 524 -0.06 4.02 2.81
C HIS A 524 -1.15 4.37 3.83
N THR A 525 -0.96 5.44 4.61
CA THR A 525 -1.95 5.92 5.57
C THR A 525 -3.13 6.69 4.93
N PRO A 526 -2.93 7.67 4.02
CA PRO A 526 -4.01 8.23 3.22
C PRO A 526 -4.93 7.18 2.58
N LEU A 527 -4.36 6.14 1.95
CA LEU A 527 -5.10 5.03 1.35
C LEU A 527 -5.84 4.19 2.40
N ASN A 528 -5.20 3.83 3.52
CA ASN A 528 -5.87 3.04 4.57
C ASN A 528 -7.04 3.80 5.19
N ARG A 529 -6.86 5.08 5.51
CA ARG A 529 -7.89 5.95 6.09
C ARG A 529 -9.05 6.17 5.12
N SER A 530 -8.76 6.41 3.85
CA SER A 530 -9.75 6.49 2.78
C SER A 530 -10.59 5.22 2.70
N GLN A 531 -9.95 4.04 2.65
CA GLN A 531 -10.64 2.76 2.55
C GLN A 531 -11.49 2.47 3.79
N ARG A 532 -11.01 2.77 5.00
CA ARG A 532 -11.83 2.68 6.22
C ARG A 532 -13.06 3.60 6.18
N TYR A 533 -12.93 4.84 5.68
CA TYR A 533 -14.08 5.75 5.51
C TYR A 533 -15.11 5.27 4.47
N ILE A 534 -14.67 4.54 3.42
CA ILE A 534 -15.58 3.92 2.43
C ILE A 534 -16.35 2.71 3.03
N MET A 535 -15.78 2.07 4.06
CA MET A 535 -16.35 0.90 4.74
C MET A 535 -17.10 1.24 6.04
N GLU A 536 -16.86 2.40 6.63
CA GLU A 536 -17.45 2.85 7.91
C GLU A 536 -18.98 2.79 7.86
N GLY A 537 -19.58 2.01 8.76
CA GLY A 537 -21.03 1.88 8.90
C GLY A 537 -21.71 0.92 7.92
N ARG A 538 -20.97 0.26 7.01
CA ARG A 538 -21.51 -0.80 6.13
C ARG A 538 -21.96 -2.02 6.93
N ASN A 539 -23.00 -2.68 6.42
CA ASN A 539 -23.66 -3.84 6.99
C ASN A 539 -23.11 -5.09 6.29
N VAL A 540 -22.47 -6.00 7.02
CA VAL A 540 -21.89 -7.22 6.42
C VAL A 540 -22.48 -8.46 7.06
N LEU A 541 -22.98 -9.37 6.22
CA LEU A 541 -23.46 -10.67 6.65
C LEU A 541 -22.30 -11.68 6.66
N VAL A 542 -22.04 -12.28 7.81
CA VAL A 542 -21.10 -13.40 7.95
C VAL A 542 -21.89 -14.65 8.33
N ILE A 543 -21.61 -15.77 7.65
CA ILE A 543 -22.29 -17.06 7.89
C ILE A 543 -21.25 -18.05 8.41
N GLY A 544 -21.48 -18.63 9.59
CA GLY A 544 -20.52 -19.46 10.31
C GLY A 544 -19.42 -18.62 10.95
N ALA A 545 -19.33 -18.66 12.28
CA ALA A 545 -18.32 -17.94 13.05
C ALA A 545 -16.99 -18.69 13.10
N GLY A 546 -17.05 -20.02 13.24
CA GLY A 546 -15.90 -20.87 13.50
C GLY A 546 -15.32 -20.69 14.91
N GLY A 547 -14.38 -21.56 15.27
CA GLY A 547 -13.83 -21.65 16.64
C GLY A 547 -13.07 -20.41 17.15
N VAL A 548 -12.68 -20.47 18.43
CA VAL A 548 -12.09 -19.36 19.20
C VAL A 548 -10.86 -18.73 18.53
N SER A 549 -10.07 -19.49 17.77
CA SER A 549 -8.94 -18.99 16.96
C SER A 549 -9.34 -17.93 15.92
N LYS A 550 -10.63 -17.76 15.60
CA LYS A 550 -11.17 -16.69 14.74
C LYS A 550 -11.65 -15.44 15.49
N THR A 551 -11.45 -15.33 16.80
CA THR A 551 -11.87 -14.16 17.62
C THR A 551 -11.45 -12.82 17.02
N PHE A 552 -10.25 -12.76 16.45
CA PHE A 552 -9.69 -11.56 15.81
C PHE A 552 -10.58 -10.98 14.69
N ILE A 553 -11.45 -11.78 14.05
CA ILE A 553 -12.28 -11.34 12.93
C ILE A 553 -13.30 -10.31 13.40
N TRP A 554 -13.99 -10.58 14.52
CA TRP A 554 -15.04 -9.73 15.07
C TRP A 554 -14.48 -8.44 15.65
N GLU A 555 -13.34 -8.54 16.34
CA GLU A 555 -12.61 -7.38 16.86
C GLU A 555 -12.10 -6.48 15.72
N SER A 556 -11.45 -7.07 14.71
CA SER A 556 -10.97 -6.32 13.55
C SER A 556 -12.12 -5.68 12.78
N ALA A 557 -13.25 -6.38 12.60
CA ALA A 557 -14.43 -5.85 11.91
C ALA A 557 -15.03 -4.63 12.62
N ARG A 558 -15.14 -4.66 13.95
CA ARG A 558 -15.52 -3.51 14.77
C ARG A 558 -14.53 -2.36 14.60
N ASP A 559 -13.24 -2.64 14.61
CA ASP A 559 -12.18 -1.63 14.46
C ASP A 559 -12.08 -1.06 13.02
N TYR A 560 -12.59 -1.77 12.01
CA TYR A 560 -12.85 -1.26 10.66
C TYR A 560 -14.13 -0.41 10.56
N GLY A 561 -14.96 -0.38 11.61
CA GLY A 561 -16.24 0.33 11.64
C GLY A 561 -17.42 -0.41 10.97
N LEU A 562 -17.31 -1.72 10.77
CA LEU A 562 -18.36 -2.54 10.13
C LEU A 562 -19.47 -2.90 11.13
N LYS A 563 -20.71 -2.98 10.63
CA LYS A 563 -21.84 -3.61 11.33
C LYS A 563 -21.94 -5.06 10.90
N ILE A 564 -21.48 -5.98 11.75
CA ILE A 564 -21.55 -7.41 11.44
C ILE A 564 -22.91 -7.98 11.85
N HIS A 565 -23.56 -8.68 10.92
CA HIS A 565 -24.69 -9.54 11.18
C HIS A 565 -24.21 -10.98 11.01
N LEU A 566 -24.31 -11.81 12.06
CA LEU A 566 -23.76 -13.15 12.08
C LEU A 566 -24.89 -14.19 12.08
N VAL A 567 -24.81 -15.16 11.18
CA VAL A 567 -25.58 -16.41 11.21
C VAL A 567 -24.71 -17.50 11.82
N GLU A 568 -25.20 -18.18 12.85
CA GLU A 568 -24.43 -19.19 13.60
C GLU A 568 -25.33 -20.29 14.18
N SER A 569 -24.81 -21.52 14.19
CA SER A 569 -25.48 -22.72 14.70
C SER A 569 -25.47 -22.78 16.23
N ASP A 570 -24.35 -22.44 16.89
CA ASP A 570 -24.28 -22.41 18.35
C ASP A 570 -24.98 -21.15 18.94
N PRO A 571 -26.12 -21.28 19.66
CA PRO A 571 -26.80 -20.14 20.26
C PRO A 571 -26.04 -19.49 21.44
N ALA A 572 -25.01 -20.14 21.98
CA ALA A 572 -24.15 -19.64 23.04
C ALA A 572 -22.82 -19.03 22.53
N HIS A 573 -22.63 -18.95 21.21
CA HIS A 573 -21.32 -18.67 20.63
C HIS A 573 -20.74 -17.31 21.06
N PHE A 574 -19.46 -17.28 21.43
CA PHE A 574 -18.80 -16.10 22.02
C PHE A 574 -18.91 -14.84 21.14
N ALA A 575 -18.94 -15.02 19.81
CA ALA A 575 -19.05 -13.92 18.85
C ALA A 575 -20.39 -13.16 18.95
N ALA A 576 -21.45 -13.73 19.54
CA ALA A 576 -22.74 -13.08 19.72
C ALA A 576 -22.65 -11.76 20.52
N GLY A 577 -21.67 -11.65 21.43
CA GLY A 577 -21.39 -10.41 22.17
C GLY A 577 -20.52 -9.38 21.44
N LEU A 578 -20.02 -9.70 20.25
CA LEU A 578 -19.08 -8.87 19.47
C LEU A 578 -19.69 -8.31 18.17
N VAL A 579 -20.86 -8.79 17.75
CA VAL A 579 -21.51 -8.45 16.48
C VAL A 579 -22.72 -7.51 16.67
N SER A 580 -23.13 -6.83 15.59
CA SER A 580 -24.28 -5.90 15.58
C SER A 580 -25.64 -6.61 15.48
N THR A 581 -25.68 -7.84 14.99
CA THR A 581 -26.87 -8.71 15.07
C THR A 581 -26.44 -10.17 15.10
N PHE A 582 -27.08 -10.96 15.94
CA PHE A 582 -26.94 -12.41 15.97
C PHE A 582 -28.22 -13.08 15.45
N LEU A 583 -28.06 -14.05 14.56
CA LEU A 583 -29.10 -14.85 13.93
C LEU A 583 -28.79 -16.33 14.20
N HIS A 584 -29.33 -16.88 15.28
CA HIS A 584 -29.22 -18.31 15.54
C HIS A 584 -30.03 -19.08 14.47
N LEU A 585 -29.32 -19.92 13.71
CA LEU A 585 -29.88 -20.91 12.79
C LEU A 585 -28.85 -22.02 12.69
N ASP A 586 -29.26 -23.25 13.01
CA ASP A 586 -28.46 -24.43 12.70
C ASP A 586 -28.29 -24.56 11.18
N VAL A 587 -27.04 -24.48 10.73
CA VAL A 587 -26.62 -24.58 9.33
C VAL A 587 -25.64 -25.73 9.11
N THR A 588 -25.58 -26.71 10.01
CA THR A 588 -24.64 -27.84 9.94
C THR A 588 -24.98 -28.89 8.87
N ASP A 589 -26.27 -29.07 8.55
CA ASP A 589 -26.71 -29.94 7.45
C ASP A 589 -26.72 -29.18 6.11
N HIS A 590 -25.58 -29.22 5.40
CA HIS A 590 -25.42 -28.53 4.13
C HIS A 590 -26.30 -29.06 2.98
N LYS A 591 -26.93 -30.23 3.13
CA LYS A 591 -27.97 -30.71 2.19
C LYS A 591 -29.19 -29.77 2.20
N ARG A 592 -29.35 -28.97 3.26
CA ARG A 592 -30.45 -28.03 3.49
C ARG A 592 -30.04 -26.56 3.34
N ASP A 593 -28.84 -26.27 2.84
CA ASP A 593 -28.43 -24.90 2.47
C ASP A 593 -29.44 -24.13 1.59
N PRO A 594 -30.20 -24.75 0.67
CA PRO A 594 -31.30 -24.08 -0.02
C PRO A 594 -32.42 -23.58 0.93
N GLU A 595 -32.77 -24.34 1.97
CA GLU A 595 -33.69 -23.89 3.01
C GLU A 595 -33.07 -22.83 3.92
N HIS A 596 -31.80 -22.99 4.30
CA HIS A 596 -31.08 -22.06 5.16
C HIS A 596 -30.96 -20.69 4.49
N CYS A 597 -30.63 -20.65 3.20
CA CYS A 597 -30.59 -19.45 2.38
C CYS A 597 -31.94 -18.69 2.39
N ILE A 598 -33.06 -19.41 2.30
CA ILE A 598 -34.42 -18.83 2.40
C ILE A 598 -34.64 -18.21 3.79
N LYS A 599 -34.46 -19.00 4.86
CA LYS A 599 -34.68 -18.58 6.27
C LYS A 599 -33.83 -17.36 6.66
N ILE A 600 -32.57 -17.31 6.18
CA ILE A 600 -31.64 -16.20 6.42
C ILE A 600 -32.15 -14.92 5.73
N CYS A 601 -32.55 -15.00 4.46
CA CYS A 601 -33.07 -13.85 3.73
C CYS A 601 -34.39 -13.32 4.31
N GLU A 602 -35.28 -14.22 4.76
CA GLU A 602 -36.52 -13.86 5.47
C GLU A 602 -36.20 -13.15 6.79
N SER A 603 -35.32 -13.73 7.63
CA SER A 603 -34.90 -13.14 8.91
C SER A 603 -34.23 -11.76 8.76
N LEU A 604 -33.51 -11.51 7.66
CA LEU A 604 -32.93 -10.21 7.35
C LEU A 604 -34.02 -9.21 6.94
N SER A 605 -34.96 -9.63 6.08
CA SER A 605 -36.08 -8.82 5.61
C SER A 605 -37.02 -8.41 6.75
N GLU A 606 -37.38 -9.32 7.65
CA GLU A 606 -38.20 -9.04 8.84
C GLU A 606 -37.56 -7.98 9.76
N ARG A 607 -36.22 -7.96 9.84
CA ARG A 607 -35.44 -7.03 10.65
C ARG A 607 -35.08 -5.74 9.90
N GLY A 608 -35.47 -5.61 8.64
CA GLY A 608 -35.12 -4.48 7.77
C GLY A 608 -33.62 -4.38 7.43
N ILE A 609 -32.85 -5.44 7.66
CA ILE A 609 -31.40 -5.47 7.44
C ILE A 609 -31.13 -5.67 5.94
N LYS A 610 -30.32 -4.79 5.37
CA LYS A 610 -29.80 -4.90 4.00
C LYS A 610 -28.29 -4.98 4.05
N PRO A 611 -27.68 -6.17 3.87
CA PRO A 611 -26.24 -6.29 3.79
C PRO A 611 -25.70 -5.56 2.56
N ASP A 612 -24.60 -4.82 2.73
CA ASP A 612 -23.78 -4.26 1.66
C ASP A 612 -22.86 -5.34 1.05
N GLY A 613 -22.65 -6.46 1.77
CA GLY A 613 -21.86 -7.62 1.34
C GLY A 613 -22.09 -8.85 2.21
N CYS A 614 -21.70 -10.03 1.72
CA CYS A 614 -21.79 -11.29 2.45
C CYS A 614 -20.59 -12.21 2.16
N LEU A 615 -20.12 -12.94 3.17
CA LEU A 615 -19.00 -13.90 3.07
C LEU A 615 -19.02 -14.93 4.21
N SER A 616 -18.10 -15.89 4.16
CA SER A 616 -17.72 -16.72 5.31
C SER A 616 -16.20 -16.81 5.45
N PHE A 617 -15.74 -17.01 6.69
CA PHE A 617 -14.36 -17.36 7.03
C PHE A 617 -14.24 -18.80 7.57
N TRP A 618 -15.34 -19.56 7.53
CA TRP A 618 -15.42 -20.98 7.86
C TRP A 618 -15.67 -21.77 6.57
N ASP A 619 -14.96 -22.88 6.38
CA ASP A 619 -14.91 -23.55 5.07
C ASP A 619 -16.26 -24.16 4.65
N ASP A 620 -17.11 -24.49 5.61
CA ASP A 620 -18.33 -25.26 5.38
C ASP A 620 -19.44 -24.35 4.86
N CYS A 621 -19.49 -23.13 5.42
CA CYS A 621 -20.48 -22.11 5.11
C CYS A 621 -20.19 -21.30 3.83
N ILE A 622 -19.10 -21.56 3.09
CA ILE A 622 -18.76 -20.79 1.88
C ILE A 622 -19.80 -20.95 0.77
N VAL A 623 -20.40 -22.14 0.64
CA VAL A 623 -21.45 -22.41 -0.36
C VAL A 623 -22.74 -21.69 0.02
N LEU A 624 -23.19 -21.81 1.28
CA LEU A 624 -24.34 -21.08 1.80
C LEU A 624 -24.18 -19.55 1.67
N ALA A 625 -22.98 -19.02 1.92
CA ALA A 625 -22.67 -17.60 1.70
C ALA A 625 -22.82 -17.20 0.23
N ALA A 626 -22.31 -18.02 -0.72
CA ALA A 626 -22.51 -17.78 -2.15
C ALA A 626 -24.00 -17.85 -2.56
N MET A 627 -24.78 -18.79 -2.00
CA MET A 627 -26.23 -18.88 -2.24
C MET A 627 -26.96 -17.61 -1.76
N VAL A 628 -26.64 -17.12 -0.57
CA VAL A 628 -27.23 -15.89 -0.02
C VAL A 628 -26.77 -14.66 -0.82
N CYS A 629 -25.53 -14.61 -1.30
CA CYS A 629 -25.07 -13.56 -2.21
C CYS A 629 -25.89 -13.53 -3.51
N GLU A 630 -26.06 -14.67 -4.16
CA GLU A 630 -26.81 -14.78 -5.42
C GLU A 630 -28.29 -14.41 -5.22
N ARG A 631 -28.91 -14.85 -4.11
CA ARG A 631 -30.31 -14.54 -3.76
C ARG A 631 -30.54 -13.05 -3.40
N LEU A 632 -29.54 -12.36 -2.87
CA LEU A 632 -29.61 -10.94 -2.49
C LEU A 632 -29.01 -9.98 -3.54
N GLY A 633 -28.37 -10.49 -4.59
CA GLY A 633 -27.70 -9.68 -5.62
C GLY A 633 -26.38 -9.03 -5.16
N LEU A 634 -25.66 -9.67 -4.23
CA LEU A 634 -24.41 -9.18 -3.65
C LEU A 634 -23.18 -9.63 -4.47
N HIS A 635 -22.05 -8.94 -4.27
CA HIS A 635 -20.80 -9.24 -4.96
C HIS A 635 -20.16 -10.52 -4.40
N CYS A 636 -20.15 -11.58 -5.21
CA CYS A 636 -19.49 -12.85 -4.90
C CYS A 636 -19.01 -13.52 -6.19
N SER A 637 -18.23 -14.60 -6.05
CA SER A 637 -18.03 -15.54 -7.17
C SER A 637 -19.32 -16.36 -7.39
N PRO A 638 -19.63 -16.80 -8.62
CA PRO A 638 -20.87 -17.55 -8.89
C PRO A 638 -20.98 -18.82 -8.03
N LEU A 639 -22.18 -19.16 -7.58
CA LEU A 639 -22.43 -20.32 -6.71
C LEU A 639 -21.78 -21.61 -7.25
N SER A 640 -21.95 -21.88 -8.55
CA SER A 640 -21.37 -23.05 -9.21
C SER A 640 -19.84 -23.08 -9.20
N ALA A 641 -19.17 -21.91 -9.19
CA ALA A 641 -17.71 -21.83 -9.10
C ALA A 641 -17.22 -22.11 -7.67
N VAL A 642 -17.96 -21.64 -6.65
CA VAL A 642 -17.66 -21.93 -5.23
C VAL A 642 -17.92 -23.41 -4.91
N GLN A 643 -19.01 -23.99 -5.41
CA GLN A 643 -19.28 -25.43 -5.31
C GLN A 643 -18.20 -26.27 -6.00
N THR A 644 -17.76 -25.87 -7.21
CA THR A 644 -16.65 -26.53 -7.91
C THR A 644 -15.36 -26.49 -7.09
N ALA A 645 -15.04 -25.37 -6.46
CA ALA A 645 -13.86 -25.22 -5.60
C ALA A 645 -13.93 -26.09 -4.34
N LYS A 646 -15.08 -26.14 -3.67
CA LYS A 646 -15.31 -26.91 -2.44
C LYS A 646 -15.20 -28.44 -2.66
N GLN A 647 -15.47 -28.96 -3.86
CA GLN A 647 -15.26 -30.37 -4.20
C GLN A 647 -13.96 -30.59 -4.98
N LYS A 648 -12.99 -31.25 -4.36
CA LYS A 648 -11.61 -31.38 -4.86
C LYS A 648 -11.52 -32.09 -6.21
N SER A 649 -12.27 -33.18 -6.43
CA SER A 649 -12.29 -33.85 -7.74
C SER A 649 -12.89 -32.96 -8.84
N GLN A 650 -14.00 -32.26 -8.57
CA GLN A 650 -14.68 -31.39 -9.52
C GLN A 650 -13.82 -30.20 -9.93
N THR A 651 -13.03 -29.64 -9.02
CA THR A 651 -11.99 -28.65 -9.36
C THR A 651 -11.06 -29.17 -10.46
N HIS A 652 -10.48 -30.36 -10.30
CA HIS A 652 -9.57 -30.91 -11.31
C HIS A 652 -10.28 -31.29 -12.61
N LEU A 653 -11.43 -31.96 -12.54
CA LEU A 653 -12.24 -32.32 -13.71
C LEU A 653 -12.63 -31.07 -14.51
N ARG A 654 -13.09 -30.00 -13.84
CA ARG A 654 -13.49 -28.74 -14.49
C ARG A 654 -12.34 -28.05 -15.23
N LEU A 655 -11.14 -28.11 -14.67
CA LEU A 655 -9.95 -27.55 -15.31
C LEU A 655 -9.53 -28.39 -16.53
N LEU A 656 -9.64 -29.72 -16.45
CA LEU A 656 -9.39 -30.63 -17.57
C LEU A 656 -10.45 -30.51 -18.69
N GLU A 657 -11.74 -30.38 -18.38
CA GLU A 657 -12.82 -30.17 -19.35
C GLU A 657 -12.57 -28.99 -20.29
N ARG A 658 -12.02 -27.88 -19.77
CA ARG A 658 -11.73 -26.68 -20.56
C ARG A 658 -10.62 -26.88 -21.61
N ALA A 659 -9.88 -28.00 -21.56
CA ALA A 659 -8.99 -28.41 -22.64
C ALA A 659 -9.73 -28.90 -23.90
N PHE A 660 -10.97 -29.39 -23.77
CA PHE A 660 -11.75 -29.93 -24.90
C PHE A 660 -12.65 -28.89 -25.56
N SER A 661 -13.01 -27.81 -24.85
CA SER A 661 -13.77 -26.68 -25.42
C SER A 661 -12.90 -25.63 -26.12
N THR A 662 -11.57 -25.71 -25.96
CA THR A 662 -10.60 -24.94 -26.74
C THR A 662 -9.83 -25.91 -27.64
N ASN A 663 -9.82 -25.67 -28.96
CA ASN A 663 -9.21 -26.58 -29.94
C ASN A 663 -7.66 -26.57 -29.88
N VAL A 664 -7.10 -27.14 -28.81
CA VAL A 664 -5.66 -27.31 -28.58
C VAL A 664 -5.34 -28.81 -28.67
N PRO A 665 -4.46 -29.25 -29.59
CA PRO A 665 -4.10 -30.65 -29.71
C PRO A 665 -3.42 -31.17 -28.43
N LEU A 666 -3.99 -32.19 -27.80
CA LEU A 666 -3.36 -32.92 -26.71
C LEU A 666 -2.11 -33.67 -27.21
N PRO A 667 -1.08 -33.88 -26.37
CA PRO A 667 -0.02 -34.85 -26.63
C PRO A 667 -0.62 -36.24 -26.92
N SER A 668 -0.06 -36.96 -27.90
CA SER A 668 -0.64 -38.17 -28.50
C SER A 668 -0.60 -39.44 -27.63
N THR A 669 -0.62 -39.27 -26.29
CA THR A 669 -0.68 -40.34 -25.29
C THR A 669 -1.98 -40.33 -24.48
N TYR A 670 -2.82 -39.28 -24.59
CA TYR A 670 -4.08 -39.16 -23.84
C TYR A 670 -5.30 -38.95 -24.74
N THR A 671 -6.06 -40.03 -24.95
CA THR A 671 -7.45 -39.99 -25.44
C THR A 671 -8.32 -40.92 -24.57
N PRO A 672 -8.98 -40.41 -23.52
CA PRO A 672 -9.90 -41.21 -22.72
C PRO A 672 -11.19 -41.50 -23.52
N ASN A 673 -11.51 -42.78 -23.74
CA ASN A 673 -12.74 -43.21 -24.39
C ASN A 673 -13.96 -43.08 -23.45
N LEU A 674 -14.37 -41.85 -23.14
CA LEU A 674 -15.59 -41.55 -22.38
C LEU A 674 -16.83 -41.55 -23.30
N THR A 675 -17.10 -42.68 -23.94
CA THR A 675 -18.34 -42.92 -24.69
C THR A 675 -19.39 -43.62 -23.82
N HIS A 676 -19.89 -42.92 -22.80
CA HIS A 676 -21.12 -43.30 -22.11
C HIS A 676 -22.08 -42.10 -22.06
N GLN A 677 -23.33 -42.32 -22.49
CA GLN A 677 -24.37 -41.31 -22.45
C GLN A 677 -24.84 -41.12 -21.00
N PHE A 678 -24.88 -39.87 -20.54
CA PHE A 678 -25.51 -39.52 -19.26
C PHE A 678 -27.01 -39.84 -19.30
N PRO A 679 -27.61 -40.39 -18.22
CA PRO A 679 -29.06 -40.50 -18.12
C PRO A 679 -29.72 -39.12 -18.16
N SER A 680 -30.70 -38.93 -19.03
CA SER A 680 -31.54 -37.73 -19.03
C SER A 680 -32.38 -37.66 -17.75
N CYS A 681 -32.42 -36.48 -17.12
CA CYS A 681 -33.26 -36.24 -15.95
C CYS A 681 -34.74 -36.56 -16.26
N PRO A 682 -35.47 -37.32 -15.42
CA PRO A 682 -36.84 -37.72 -15.72
C PRO A 682 -37.83 -36.55 -15.49
N GLU A 683 -38.44 -36.06 -16.57
CA GLU A 683 -39.59 -35.15 -16.47
C GLU A 683 -40.77 -35.88 -15.81
N SER A 684 -41.20 -35.40 -14.62
CA SER A 684 -42.38 -35.92 -13.95
C SER A 684 -43.65 -35.31 -14.55
N THR A 685 -44.43 -36.14 -15.25
CA THR A 685 -45.67 -35.72 -15.91
C THR A 685 -46.71 -35.19 -14.91
N MET A 686 -47.04 -33.91 -14.99
CA MET A 686 -48.27 -33.39 -14.39
C MET A 686 -49.50 -33.96 -15.11
N GLN A 687 -50.40 -34.60 -14.35
CA GLN A 687 -51.78 -34.83 -14.77
C GLN A 687 -52.70 -33.71 -14.25
N SER A 688 -53.75 -33.42 -15.02
CA SER A 688 -54.51 -32.17 -14.91
C SER A 688 -55.89 -32.29 -14.24
N THR A 689 -56.09 -31.51 -13.19
CA THR A 689 -57.38 -30.95 -12.73
C THR A 689 -57.08 -29.52 -12.24
N GLY A 690 -57.76 -28.44 -12.64
CA GLY A 690 -59.16 -28.16 -12.34
C GLY A 690 -59.29 -27.59 -10.90
N THR A 691 -59.70 -26.34 -10.62
CA THR A 691 -60.32 -25.32 -11.52
C THR A 691 -60.33 -23.89 -10.92
N PHE A 692 -60.40 -22.87 -11.80
CA PHE A 692 -60.99 -21.51 -11.64
C PHE A 692 -60.32 -20.31 -10.90
N LEU A 693 -60.35 -19.16 -11.61
CA LEU A 693 -60.49 -17.72 -11.20
C LEU A 693 -59.41 -17.09 -10.27
N SER A 694 -58.56 -16.16 -10.76
CA SER A 694 -58.76 -14.71 -11.06
C SER A 694 -58.88 -13.83 -9.80
N SER A 695 -58.33 -12.61 -9.67
CA SER A 695 -57.73 -11.63 -10.62
C SER A 695 -56.86 -10.62 -9.82
N TYR A 696 -55.80 -10.00 -10.34
CA TYR A 696 -55.85 -8.79 -11.20
C TYR A 696 -54.50 -8.47 -11.91
N THR A 697 -54.56 -7.71 -13.01
CA THR A 697 -53.42 -7.08 -13.72
C THR A 697 -53.05 -5.72 -13.09
N GLN A 698 -51.83 -5.14 -13.18
CA GLN A 698 -51.09 -4.57 -14.34
C GLN A 698 -49.65 -4.15 -13.89
N SER A 699 -48.63 -3.85 -14.71
CA SER A 699 -48.38 -4.08 -16.16
C SER A 699 -46.89 -3.86 -16.55
N THR A 700 -46.41 -4.66 -17.50
CA THR A 700 -45.30 -4.50 -18.48
C THR A 700 -44.65 -3.14 -18.78
N CYS A 701 -43.34 -3.13 -19.07
CA CYS A 701 -42.79 -2.73 -20.39
C CYS A 701 -41.26 -2.96 -20.57
N PHE A 702 -40.84 -3.70 -21.59
CA PHE A 702 -39.89 -3.27 -22.63
C PHE A 702 -39.99 -4.21 -23.85
N ALA A 703 -39.69 -3.73 -25.07
CA ALA A 703 -40.15 -4.34 -26.32
C ALA A 703 -39.07 -5.08 -27.14
N SER A 704 -39.51 -5.89 -28.11
CA SER A 704 -38.71 -6.82 -28.92
C SER A 704 -38.58 -6.45 -30.40
N ILE A 705 -37.70 -7.16 -31.12
CA ILE A 705 -37.35 -6.97 -32.54
C ILE A 705 -38.38 -7.61 -33.47
N PRO A 706 -38.74 -6.98 -34.62
CA PRO A 706 -39.41 -7.64 -35.73
C PRO A 706 -38.50 -7.85 -36.97
N LYS A 707 -38.76 -8.93 -37.74
CA LYS A 707 -38.32 -9.13 -39.13
C LYS A 707 -39.54 -9.24 -40.05
N ALA A 708 -39.49 -8.66 -41.24
CA ALA A 708 -40.36 -9.02 -42.39
C ALA A 708 -39.76 -8.48 -43.72
N SER A 709 -40.22 -8.99 -44.86
CA SER A 709 -39.70 -8.65 -46.20
C SER A 709 -40.77 -8.85 -47.28
N HIS A 710 -40.88 -7.94 -48.27
CA HIS A 710 -41.06 -8.21 -49.73
C HIS A 710 -41.50 -6.98 -50.56
N ALA A 711 -41.22 -7.04 -51.88
CA ALA A 711 -41.93 -6.44 -53.03
C ALA A 711 -41.51 -5.06 -53.65
N THR A 712 -40.99 -5.15 -54.89
CA THR A 712 -41.25 -4.36 -56.13
C THR A 712 -40.95 -2.84 -56.26
N ASP A 713 -39.91 -2.51 -57.04
CA ASP A 713 -39.87 -1.83 -58.37
C ASP A 713 -40.72 -0.55 -58.70
N PRO A 714 -40.33 0.33 -59.67
CA PRO A 714 -39.04 0.51 -60.40
C PRO A 714 -38.54 1.99 -60.56
N PHE A 715 -37.50 2.22 -61.39
CA PHE A 715 -36.89 3.51 -61.84
C PHE A 715 -37.77 4.32 -62.84
N PRO A 716 -37.50 5.65 -63.03
CA PRO A 716 -36.60 6.17 -64.10
C PRO A 716 -35.47 7.12 -63.57
N ASP A 717 -34.22 7.14 -64.09
CA ASP A 717 -33.67 7.73 -65.34
C ASP A 717 -33.54 9.30 -65.36
N SER A 718 -32.50 9.95 -65.91
CA SER A 718 -31.26 9.50 -66.61
C SER A 718 -30.20 10.63 -66.75
N SER A 719 -29.11 10.40 -67.52
CA SER A 719 -28.13 11.35 -68.14
C SER A 719 -26.87 11.75 -67.35
N PHE A 720 -25.65 11.85 -67.94
CA PHE A 720 -25.13 11.30 -69.21
C PHE A 720 -23.58 11.09 -69.18
N SER A 721 -23.04 10.28 -70.10
CA SER A 721 -21.59 9.91 -70.27
C SER A 721 -21.39 9.41 -71.74
N PRO A 722 -20.21 8.97 -72.29
CA PRO A 722 -18.89 8.55 -71.73
C PRO A 722 -17.76 9.41 -72.38
N PRO A 723 -16.56 8.99 -72.91
CA PRO A 723 -15.76 7.74 -72.92
C PRO A 723 -14.32 7.96 -72.33
N PHE A 724 -13.20 7.24 -72.57
CA PHE A 724 -12.69 6.07 -73.36
C PHE A 724 -11.52 5.45 -72.54
N SER A 725 -10.92 4.27 -72.75
CA SER A 725 -11.10 3.08 -73.62
C SER A 725 -10.29 1.87 -73.04
N ASN A 726 -10.38 0.68 -73.66
CA ASN A 726 -9.64 -0.57 -73.31
C ASN A 726 -8.70 -1.00 -74.49
N PRO A 727 -7.84 -2.07 -74.47
CA PRO A 727 -8.05 -3.39 -73.84
C PRO A 727 -6.81 -4.14 -73.24
N SER A 728 -7.00 -5.40 -72.84
CA SER A 728 -5.98 -6.40 -72.44
C SER A 728 -5.43 -7.24 -73.62
N PRO A 729 -4.46 -8.16 -73.41
CA PRO A 729 -4.82 -9.60 -73.43
C PRO A 729 -3.94 -10.54 -72.54
N LEU A 730 -3.95 -11.85 -72.85
CA LEU A 730 -3.50 -13.01 -72.06
C LEU A 730 -2.01 -13.43 -72.21
N HIS A 731 -1.45 -13.95 -71.10
CA HIS A 731 -0.73 -15.25 -70.95
C HIS A 731 0.45 -15.65 -71.89
N ALA A 732 1.69 -15.75 -71.38
CA ALA A 732 2.62 -16.92 -71.56
C ALA A 732 4.06 -16.76 -70.95
N MET A 733 4.54 -17.84 -70.31
CA MET A 733 5.91 -18.43 -70.27
C MET A 733 7.22 -17.64 -69.98
N LEU A 734 7.91 -18.11 -68.92
CA LEU A 734 9.36 -18.46 -68.80
C LEU A 734 10.52 -17.45 -69.02
N GLN A 735 11.19 -17.15 -67.89
CA GLN A 735 12.64 -17.33 -67.60
C GLN A 735 13.75 -16.49 -68.29
N LYS A 736 14.86 -16.34 -67.52
CA LYS A 736 16.23 -15.83 -67.85
C LYS A 736 16.35 -14.31 -68.06
N SER A 737 17.26 -13.50 -67.48
CA SER A 737 18.52 -13.61 -66.69
C SER A 737 19.73 -13.04 -67.45
N ASN A 738 20.50 -12.10 -66.86
CA ASN A 738 21.98 -11.89 -66.98
C ASN A 738 22.41 -10.52 -66.35
N GLN A 739 23.41 -10.44 -65.44
CA GLN A 739 24.89 -10.31 -65.62
C GLN A 739 25.41 -8.86 -65.83
N ALA A 740 26.68 -8.47 -65.56
CA ALA A 740 27.72 -8.91 -64.59
C ALA A 740 29.01 -8.03 -64.70
N ALA A 741 29.83 -7.94 -63.63
CA ALA A 741 31.30 -7.70 -63.58
C ALA A 741 31.76 -7.88 -62.11
N ASN A 742 32.77 -8.67 -61.71
CA ASN A 742 34.25 -8.65 -61.93
C ASN A 742 34.93 -7.40 -61.36
N ASP A 743 36.07 -7.45 -60.64
CA ASP A 743 37.22 -8.40 -60.53
C ASP A 743 37.87 -8.19 -59.10
N ARG A 744 38.69 -9.00 -58.36
CA ARG A 744 39.86 -9.90 -58.65
C ARG A 744 40.21 -10.93 -57.53
N PHE A 745 41.05 -11.91 -57.92
CA PHE A 745 42.17 -12.64 -57.24
C PHE A 745 42.57 -12.32 -55.76
N SER A 746 43.12 -13.24 -54.93
CA SER A 746 43.30 -14.72 -54.85
C SER A 746 43.96 -15.07 -53.47
N THR A 747 44.57 -16.23 -53.04
CA THR A 747 45.07 -17.51 -53.60
C THR A 747 45.42 -18.54 -52.47
N SER A 748 45.35 -19.87 -52.71
CA SER A 748 46.20 -21.02 -52.19
C SER A 748 46.60 -21.20 -50.69
N SER A 749 46.93 -22.39 -50.11
CA SER A 749 46.58 -23.83 -50.28
C SER A 749 47.34 -24.69 -49.21
N HIS A 750 47.11 -26.03 -49.19
CA HIS A 750 47.76 -27.11 -48.36
C HIS A 750 47.18 -27.32 -46.94
N LEU A 751 46.83 -28.53 -46.46
CA LEU A 751 47.33 -29.93 -46.51
C LEU A 751 48.28 -30.32 -45.36
N ASN A 752 47.76 -31.06 -44.37
CA ASN A 752 48.23 -32.40 -43.99
C ASN A 752 47.38 -33.03 -42.86
N CYS A 753 47.19 -34.35 -42.94
CA CYS A 753 46.88 -35.23 -41.80
C CYS A 753 48.10 -36.16 -41.60
N PRO A 754 48.34 -36.73 -40.40
CA PRO A 754 47.62 -37.96 -40.05
C PRO A 754 47.32 -38.15 -38.54
N ASN A 755 46.56 -39.21 -38.22
CA ASN A 755 46.72 -40.25 -37.17
C ASN A 755 47.53 -39.93 -35.88
N ALA A 756 47.23 -40.48 -34.69
CA ALA A 756 46.39 -41.63 -34.34
C ALA A 756 46.19 -41.77 -32.81
N TYR A 757 45.16 -42.54 -32.38
CA TYR A 757 45.11 -43.35 -31.13
C TYR A 757 45.18 -42.58 -29.78
N GLN A 758 44.86 -43.17 -28.61
CA GLN A 758 43.79 -44.10 -28.19
C GLN A 758 43.76 -44.08 -26.63
N ASP A 759 42.76 -44.73 -26.04
CA ASP A 759 42.74 -45.24 -24.65
C ASP A 759 42.64 -44.26 -23.47
N SER A 760 42.50 -44.85 -22.28
CA SER A 760 41.73 -44.33 -21.14
C SER A 760 42.25 -44.91 -19.80
N VAL A 761 41.39 -44.95 -18.77
CA VAL A 761 41.55 -45.69 -17.50
C VAL A 761 42.38 -45.00 -16.39
N HIS A 762 41.65 -44.51 -15.37
CA HIS A 762 41.86 -44.74 -13.93
C HIS A 762 43.12 -45.50 -13.46
N LEU A 763 43.83 -44.99 -12.43
CA LEU A 763 43.93 -45.61 -11.07
C LEU A 763 44.98 -44.93 -10.16
N SER A 764 44.86 -45.19 -8.86
CA SER A 764 45.75 -44.82 -7.75
C SER A 764 46.82 -45.91 -7.47
N PRO A 765 47.68 -45.85 -6.42
CA PRO A 765 48.10 -44.74 -5.54
C PRO A 765 49.66 -44.73 -5.33
N ILE A 766 50.12 -44.19 -4.17
CA ILE A 766 51.42 -44.42 -3.44
C ILE A 766 52.42 -43.23 -3.44
N SER A 767 53.14 -43.10 -2.32
CA SER A 767 54.06 -42.04 -1.87
C SER A 767 55.47 -42.64 -1.56
N PRO A 768 56.48 -41.92 -0.98
CA PRO A 768 56.64 -40.49 -0.67
C PRO A 768 58.01 -39.84 -1.06
N SER A 769 58.14 -38.50 -0.89
CA SER A 769 59.38 -37.72 -0.62
C SER A 769 60.56 -37.68 -1.66
N PRO A 770 61.55 -36.76 -1.53
CA PRO A 770 61.45 -35.31 -1.26
C PRO A 770 62.38 -34.44 -2.19
N GLU A 771 62.56 -33.16 -1.80
CA GLU A 771 63.73 -32.28 -2.06
C GLU A 771 63.88 -31.45 -3.38
N SER A 772 63.65 -30.14 -3.20
CA SER A 772 64.65 -29.05 -3.40
C SER A 772 64.64 -28.14 -4.65
N SER A 773 65.17 -26.92 -4.43
CA SER A 773 65.66 -25.91 -5.39
C SER A 773 64.67 -25.13 -6.30
N ASN A 774 64.26 -23.96 -5.82
CA ASN A 774 64.02 -22.76 -6.63
C ASN A 774 65.39 -22.16 -7.04
N PRO A 775 65.60 -21.54 -8.23
CA PRO A 775 65.69 -20.07 -8.23
C PRO A 775 65.35 -19.31 -9.55
N ASN A 776 65.29 -17.97 -9.40
CA ASN A 776 65.62 -16.91 -10.38
C ASN A 776 64.62 -16.50 -11.50
N SER A 777 64.10 -15.28 -11.32
CA SER A 777 63.62 -14.37 -12.39
C SER A 777 64.79 -13.67 -13.13
N PRO A 778 64.54 -12.97 -14.26
CA PRO A 778 64.62 -11.50 -14.16
C PRO A 778 63.67 -10.66 -15.05
N LEU A 779 62.90 -9.79 -14.40
CA LEU A 779 62.75 -8.33 -14.63
C LEU A 779 62.88 -7.65 -16.02
N LYS A 780 61.96 -6.67 -16.22
CA LYS A 780 62.01 -5.41 -17.03
C LYS A 780 61.77 -5.50 -18.55
N ARG A 781 61.21 -4.48 -19.22
CA ARG A 781 60.20 -3.43 -18.86
C ARG A 781 59.81 -2.67 -20.15
N GLY A 782 58.53 -2.37 -20.40
CA GLY A 782 58.10 -1.53 -21.53
C GLY A 782 56.63 -1.11 -21.40
N ASN A 783 56.37 0.19 -21.41
CA ASN A 783 55.07 0.87 -21.25
C ASN A 783 54.79 1.73 -22.52
N PRO A 784 53.60 2.35 -22.74
CA PRO A 784 52.32 2.26 -22.02
C PRO A 784 51.08 2.12 -22.98
N GLN A 785 49.88 2.45 -22.47
CA GLN A 785 48.63 2.81 -23.20
C GLN A 785 47.77 1.71 -23.88
N ILE A 786 47.02 0.98 -23.04
CA ILE A 786 45.60 0.63 -23.24
C ILE A 786 44.95 0.86 -21.85
N GLY A 787 43.72 1.34 -21.64
CA GLY A 787 42.64 1.69 -22.57
C GLY A 787 41.32 1.09 -22.09
N ASN A 788 40.86 1.48 -20.90
CA ASN A 788 39.69 0.87 -20.24
C ASN A 788 38.41 1.02 -21.07
N THR A 789 37.84 -0.10 -21.50
CA THR A 789 36.44 -0.21 -21.93
C THR A 789 35.61 -0.87 -20.82
N GLU A 790 35.33 -0.13 -19.76
CA GLU A 790 34.29 -0.48 -18.78
C GLU A 790 32.95 0.05 -19.30
N SER A 791 32.06 -0.83 -19.77
CA SER A 791 30.67 -0.48 -20.09
C SER A 791 29.80 -1.72 -20.29
N LEU A 792 28.62 -1.75 -19.67
CA LEU A 792 27.61 -2.82 -19.69
C LEU A 792 28.14 -4.18 -19.15
N PHE A 793 27.75 -4.67 -17.97
CA PHE A 793 26.43 -4.60 -17.35
C PHE A 793 26.49 -4.20 -15.86
N CYS A 794 25.75 -3.16 -15.49
CA CYS A 794 25.37 -2.84 -14.12
C CYS A 794 23.84 -2.64 -14.05
N HIS A 795 23.25 -2.82 -12.87
CA HIS A 795 21.80 -2.90 -12.69
C HIS A 795 21.06 -1.59 -13.00
N SER A 796 19.84 -1.74 -13.54
CA SER A 796 18.77 -0.77 -13.37
C SER A 796 17.45 -1.54 -13.25
N ASP A 797 16.88 -1.57 -12.04
CA ASP A 797 15.54 -2.13 -11.80
C ASP A 797 14.49 -1.13 -12.30
N SER A 798 14.27 -1.15 -13.62
CA SER A 798 13.46 -0.16 -14.33
C SER A 798 12.52 -0.81 -15.35
N ASP A 799 11.84 -1.89 -14.95
CA ASP A 799 10.79 -2.52 -15.77
C ASP A 799 9.44 -2.62 -15.04
N SER A 800 8.95 -1.45 -14.61
CA SER A 800 7.59 -1.25 -14.11
C SER A 800 6.50 -1.49 -15.18
N SER A 801 6.88 -1.84 -16.41
CA SER A 801 5.94 -2.20 -17.48
C SER A 801 5.13 -3.45 -17.13
N LEU A 802 5.70 -4.41 -16.39
CA LEU A 802 5.08 -5.72 -16.16
C LEU A 802 3.71 -5.62 -15.47
N GLY A 803 3.60 -4.82 -14.40
CA GLY A 803 2.34 -4.63 -13.67
C GLY A 803 1.25 -3.89 -14.45
N SER A 804 1.65 -3.03 -15.40
CA SER A 804 0.73 -2.31 -16.30
C SER A 804 0.29 -3.18 -17.49
N LEU A 805 1.24 -3.92 -18.07
CA LEU A 805 1.00 -4.86 -19.16
C LEU A 805 0.12 -6.03 -18.72
N ILE A 806 0.27 -6.55 -17.50
CA ILE A 806 -0.63 -7.60 -16.97
C ILE A 806 -2.11 -7.18 -17.08
N ASN A 807 -2.47 -5.93 -16.73
CA ASN A 807 -3.86 -5.47 -16.79
C ASN A 807 -4.39 -5.17 -18.21
N SER A 808 -3.52 -5.01 -19.21
CA SER A 808 -3.91 -4.74 -20.61
C SER A 808 -3.73 -5.93 -21.55
N ALA A 809 -2.90 -6.91 -21.18
CA ALA A 809 -2.58 -8.09 -21.98
C ALA A 809 -3.52 -9.30 -21.74
N TYR A 810 -4.63 -9.15 -21.02
CA TYR A 810 -5.64 -10.21 -20.79
C TYR A 810 -6.35 -10.71 -22.07
N HIS A 811 -6.12 -10.08 -23.23
CA HIS A 811 -6.52 -10.57 -24.55
C HIS A 811 -5.35 -11.09 -25.41
N SER A 812 -4.17 -11.33 -24.83
CA SER A 812 -3.03 -11.95 -25.53
C SER A 812 -3.19 -13.47 -25.65
N SER A 813 -2.84 -14.02 -26.82
CA SER A 813 -3.03 -15.43 -27.17
C SER A 813 -1.97 -16.38 -26.58
N TRP A 814 -1.31 -15.99 -25.49
CA TRP A 814 -0.13 -16.66 -24.93
C TRP A 814 -0.28 -17.08 -23.46
N THR A 815 -1.45 -16.86 -22.86
CA THR A 815 -1.71 -17.26 -21.47
C THR A 815 -1.91 -18.79 -21.38
N PRO A 816 -1.26 -19.50 -20.43
CA PRO A 816 -1.40 -20.95 -20.33
C PRO A 816 -2.84 -21.37 -19.98
N SER A 817 -3.34 -22.41 -20.63
CA SER A 817 -4.68 -22.95 -20.35
C SER A 817 -4.70 -23.71 -19.01
N PRO A 818 -5.68 -23.49 -18.12
CA PRO A 818 -5.64 -24.00 -16.74
C PRO A 818 -5.51 -25.52 -16.58
N HIS A 819 -5.88 -26.30 -17.60
CA HIS A 819 -5.81 -27.76 -17.58
C HIS A 819 -4.41 -28.31 -17.29
N ILE A 820 -3.33 -27.59 -17.66
CA ILE A 820 -1.95 -28.04 -17.45
C ILE A 820 -1.53 -28.08 -15.98
N TYR A 821 -2.31 -27.43 -15.10
CA TYR A 821 -2.06 -27.39 -13.66
C TYR A 821 -2.85 -28.45 -12.89
N ALA A 822 -3.87 -29.04 -13.51
CA ALA A 822 -4.67 -30.10 -12.90
C ALA A 822 -3.98 -31.49 -13.01
N VAL A 823 -4.47 -32.44 -12.22
CA VAL A 823 -4.03 -33.84 -12.22
C VAL A 823 -5.22 -34.77 -12.53
N PRO A 824 -4.98 -35.99 -13.01
CA PRO A 824 -5.98 -37.04 -13.01
C PRO A 824 -6.50 -37.31 -11.59
N CYS A 825 -7.82 -37.35 -11.46
CA CYS A 825 -8.53 -37.66 -10.23
C CYS A 825 -9.73 -38.57 -10.51
N TYR A 826 -10.22 -39.27 -9.50
CA TYR A 826 -11.43 -40.09 -9.60
C TYR A 826 -12.19 -40.13 -8.27
N HIS A 827 -13.49 -39.86 -8.34
CA HIS A 827 -14.41 -39.82 -7.19
C HIS A 827 -14.72 -41.23 -6.66
N LEU A 828 -14.81 -41.39 -5.34
CA LEU A 828 -14.94 -42.67 -4.65
C LEU A 828 -16.11 -42.65 -3.65
N GLU A 829 -17.19 -43.35 -4.01
CA GLU A 829 -18.28 -43.71 -3.09
C GLU A 829 -18.31 -45.22 -2.75
N SER A 830 -17.52 -46.05 -3.45
CA SER A 830 -17.55 -47.51 -3.28
C SER A 830 -16.22 -48.21 -3.56
N HIS A 831 -16.10 -49.47 -3.14
CA HIS A 831 -14.97 -50.32 -3.49
C HIS A 831 -14.83 -50.55 -5.01
N VAL A 832 -15.96 -50.58 -5.74
CA VAL A 832 -15.97 -50.74 -7.20
C VAL A 832 -15.35 -49.52 -7.89
N ASP A 833 -15.43 -48.35 -7.26
CA ASP A 833 -14.81 -47.12 -7.74
C ASP A 833 -13.29 -47.11 -7.52
N ILE A 834 -12.79 -47.76 -6.47
CA ILE A 834 -11.34 -47.98 -6.27
C ILE A 834 -10.79 -48.89 -7.38
N GLU A 835 -11.54 -49.93 -7.80
CA GLU A 835 -11.14 -50.76 -8.94
C GLU A 835 -11.13 -50.00 -10.29
N LYS A 836 -11.92 -48.94 -10.42
CA LYS A 836 -11.92 -48.07 -11.62
C LYS A 836 -10.75 -47.09 -11.56
N ALA A 837 -10.60 -46.38 -10.43
CA ALA A 837 -9.52 -45.43 -10.18
C ALA A 837 -8.15 -46.06 -10.39
N SER A 838 -7.92 -47.27 -9.86
CA SER A 838 -6.67 -48.05 -10.00
C SER A 838 -6.33 -48.46 -11.44
N LYS A 839 -7.22 -48.24 -12.42
CA LYS A 839 -7.00 -48.46 -13.86
C LYS A 839 -6.76 -47.16 -14.64
N MET A 840 -6.89 -46.00 -13.99
CA MET A 840 -6.75 -44.66 -14.60
C MET A 840 -5.69 -43.79 -13.92
N ILE A 841 -5.41 -44.03 -12.63
CA ILE A 841 -4.45 -43.32 -11.81
C ILE A 841 -3.30 -44.28 -11.49
N ASN A 842 -2.06 -43.86 -11.76
CA ASN A 842 -0.87 -44.64 -11.46
C ASN A 842 -0.53 -44.55 -9.97
N PHE A 843 0.04 -45.63 -9.41
CA PHE A 843 0.58 -45.61 -8.05
C PHE A 843 2.04 -45.12 -8.01
N PRO A 844 2.49 -44.44 -6.94
CA PRO A 844 1.71 -44.07 -5.76
C PRO A 844 0.65 -43.02 -6.06
N ALA A 845 -0.47 -43.10 -5.33
CA ALA A 845 -1.59 -42.17 -5.43
C ALA A 845 -1.86 -41.55 -4.05
N VAL A 846 -2.66 -40.48 -4.02
CA VAL A 846 -3.19 -39.89 -2.78
C VAL A 846 -4.69 -40.09 -2.75
N MET A 847 -5.20 -40.66 -1.66
CA MET A 847 -6.62 -40.63 -1.34
C MET A 847 -6.87 -39.50 -0.35
N LYS A 848 -7.90 -38.68 -0.58
CA LYS A 848 -8.37 -37.66 0.38
C LYS A 848 -9.90 -37.55 0.35
N LEU A 849 -10.47 -37.00 1.42
CA LEU A 849 -11.89 -36.66 1.47
C LEU A 849 -12.19 -35.49 0.53
N GLU A 850 -13.29 -35.56 -0.20
CA GLU A 850 -13.72 -34.47 -1.10
C GLU A 850 -13.90 -33.16 -0.34
N PHE A 851 -14.58 -33.23 0.80
CA PHE A 851 -14.96 -32.09 1.63
C PHE A 851 -14.17 -32.00 2.95
N GLY A 852 -13.15 -32.84 3.17
CA GLY A 852 -12.34 -32.78 4.40
C GLY A 852 -11.35 -31.60 4.42
N ALA A 853 -10.87 -31.27 5.62
CA ALA A 853 -9.88 -30.22 5.89
C ALA A 853 -8.77 -30.73 6.82
N GLY A 854 -7.72 -29.92 7.06
CA GLY A 854 -6.69 -30.20 8.07
C GLY A 854 -5.87 -31.48 7.85
N ALA A 855 -5.74 -31.91 6.60
CA ALA A 855 -5.18 -33.22 6.20
C ALA A 855 -5.92 -34.46 6.77
N VAL A 856 -7.08 -34.31 7.40
CA VAL A 856 -7.83 -35.44 7.95
C VAL A 856 -8.32 -36.36 6.82
N GLY A 857 -8.17 -37.67 7.00
CA GLY A 857 -8.50 -38.69 5.99
C GLY A 857 -7.58 -38.74 4.77
N VAL A 858 -6.57 -37.87 4.65
CA VAL A 858 -5.58 -37.89 3.56
C VAL A 858 -4.60 -39.04 3.76
N LYS A 859 -4.26 -39.80 2.71
CA LYS A 859 -3.24 -40.85 2.76
C LYS A 859 -2.59 -41.14 1.40
N ARG A 860 -1.26 -41.27 1.40
CA ARG A 860 -0.49 -41.85 0.29
C ARG A 860 -0.68 -43.36 0.27
N VAL A 861 -1.10 -43.91 -0.87
CA VAL A 861 -1.30 -45.34 -1.11
C VAL A 861 -0.39 -45.81 -2.25
N ASP A 862 0.33 -46.91 -2.03
CA ASP A 862 1.26 -47.51 -3.00
C ASP A 862 0.61 -48.58 -3.90
N ASN A 863 -0.59 -49.06 -3.56
CA ASN A 863 -1.32 -50.04 -4.37
C ASN A 863 -2.84 -50.04 -4.07
N GLN A 864 -3.59 -50.83 -4.85
CA GLN A 864 -5.03 -51.00 -4.70
C GLN A 864 -5.44 -51.62 -3.35
N GLU A 865 -4.63 -52.52 -2.79
CA GLU A 865 -4.92 -53.19 -1.51
C GLU A 865 -4.93 -52.19 -0.34
N GLN A 866 -3.91 -51.32 -0.27
CA GLN A 866 -3.86 -50.19 0.66
C GLN A 866 -4.98 -49.19 0.43
N SER A 867 -5.46 -49.06 -0.81
CA SER A 867 -6.57 -48.17 -1.17
C SER A 867 -7.90 -48.67 -0.60
N HIS A 868 -8.20 -49.97 -0.76
CA HIS A 868 -9.35 -50.60 -0.10
C HIS A 868 -9.25 -50.52 1.42
N ALA A 869 -8.10 -50.87 2.01
CA ALA A 869 -7.92 -50.82 3.47
C ALA A 869 -8.04 -49.40 4.06
N HIS A 870 -7.68 -48.36 3.30
CA HIS A 870 -7.90 -46.97 3.72
C HIS A 870 -9.38 -46.57 3.61
N PHE A 871 -10.04 -46.93 2.51
CA PHE A 871 -11.48 -46.68 2.32
C PHE A 871 -12.32 -47.40 3.38
N GLU A 872 -11.99 -48.65 3.71
CA GLU A 872 -12.65 -49.42 4.78
C GLU A 872 -12.49 -48.74 6.14
N LYS A 873 -11.29 -48.26 6.49
CA LYS A 873 -11.07 -47.52 7.74
C LYS A 873 -11.90 -46.23 7.77
N ILE A 874 -11.78 -45.39 6.75
CA ILE A 874 -12.55 -44.14 6.70
C ILE A 874 -14.08 -44.42 6.70
N SER A 875 -14.53 -45.56 6.14
CA SER A 875 -15.93 -46.00 6.23
C SER A 875 -16.31 -46.72 7.54
N SER A 876 -15.34 -47.10 8.39
CA SER A 876 -15.62 -47.65 9.72
C SER A 876 -15.73 -46.58 10.79
N ASP A 877 -14.93 -45.53 10.65
CA ASP A 877 -14.74 -44.48 11.66
C ASP A 877 -15.84 -43.40 11.64
N LEU A 878 -16.75 -43.45 10.66
CA LEU A 878 -17.70 -42.39 10.32
C LEU A 878 -19.15 -42.91 10.20
N ARG A 879 -19.76 -43.31 11.32
CA ARG A 879 -21.05 -44.03 11.30
C ARG A 879 -22.21 -43.27 11.94
N GLU A 880 -21.93 -42.33 12.83
CA GLU A 880 -22.91 -41.41 13.41
C GLU A 880 -22.61 -39.97 12.98
N GLU A 881 -23.64 -39.13 12.87
CA GLU A 881 -23.49 -37.68 12.59
C GLU A 881 -22.79 -36.91 13.75
N THR A 882 -22.44 -37.63 14.82
CA THR A 882 -21.68 -37.20 16.00
C THR A 882 -20.28 -37.82 16.11
N ASP A 883 -19.86 -38.67 15.17
CA ASP A 883 -18.52 -39.32 15.19
C ASP A 883 -17.41 -38.35 14.75
N TYR A 884 -16.81 -37.67 15.74
CA TYR A 884 -15.68 -36.76 15.63
C TYR A 884 -15.95 -35.45 14.83
N PRO A 885 -15.65 -34.26 15.40
CA PRO A 885 -16.03 -33.00 14.76
C PRO A 885 -15.27 -32.77 13.44
N GLY A 886 -16.00 -32.82 12.33
CA GLY A 886 -15.56 -32.23 11.06
C GLY A 886 -15.10 -33.19 9.96
N ILE A 887 -15.24 -34.50 10.12
CA ILE A 887 -14.95 -35.39 8.99
C ILE A 887 -16.12 -35.35 7.99
N GLY A 888 -15.83 -34.93 6.76
CA GLY A 888 -16.85 -34.64 5.74
C GLY A 888 -17.61 -33.31 5.93
N LEU A 889 -17.39 -32.59 7.03
CA LEU A 889 -17.87 -31.21 7.28
C LEU A 889 -19.38 -30.98 7.00
N GLY A 890 -20.24 -31.96 7.28
CA GLY A 890 -21.69 -31.90 6.97
C GLY A 890 -22.07 -32.16 5.49
N TRP A 891 -21.08 -32.22 4.59
CA TRP A 891 -21.24 -32.58 3.16
C TRP A 891 -21.17 -34.09 2.92
N GLY A 892 -20.49 -34.84 3.80
CA GLY A 892 -20.47 -36.31 3.82
C GLY A 892 -19.11 -36.93 3.45
N ASN A 893 -19.07 -38.27 3.49
CA ASN A 893 -17.82 -39.04 3.63
C ASN A 893 -17.15 -39.43 2.30
N ALA A 894 -17.59 -38.85 1.18
CA ALA A 894 -17.08 -39.22 -0.14
C ALA A 894 -15.59 -38.86 -0.31
N MET A 895 -14.86 -39.74 -0.99
CA MET A 895 -13.41 -39.59 -1.19
C MET A 895 -13.06 -39.30 -2.66
N THR A 896 -11.81 -38.91 -2.90
CA THR A 896 -11.20 -38.82 -4.22
C THR A 896 -9.82 -39.49 -4.19
N MET A 897 -9.49 -40.24 -5.24
CA MET A 897 -8.12 -40.68 -5.53
C MET A 897 -7.50 -39.73 -6.56
N MET A 898 -6.23 -39.37 -6.37
CA MET A 898 -5.49 -38.40 -7.19
C MET A 898 -4.05 -38.87 -7.44
N GLU A 899 -3.44 -38.42 -8.54
CA GLU A 899 -2.02 -38.64 -8.82
C GLU A 899 -1.13 -38.05 -7.68
N TYR A 900 -0.10 -38.78 -7.25
CA TYR A 900 0.84 -38.28 -6.24
C TYR A 900 1.78 -37.22 -6.84
N LEU A 901 1.66 -35.98 -6.36
CA LEU A 901 2.50 -34.87 -6.78
C LEU A 901 3.81 -34.77 -5.99
N SER A 902 4.93 -35.05 -6.66
CA SER A 902 6.28 -34.79 -6.14
C SER A 902 6.68 -33.33 -6.27
N GLY A 903 7.28 -32.75 -5.23
CA GLY A 903 7.86 -31.40 -5.24
C GLY A 903 7.66 -30.67 -3.91
N THR A 904 8.20 -29.45 -3.82
CA THR A 904 7.95 -28.55 -2.68
C THR A 904 6.51 -28.04 -2.71
N GLU A 905 5.98 -27.71 -1.55
CA GLU A 905 4.59 -27.30 -1.33
C GLU A 905 4.52 -25.82 -1.01
N HIS A 906 3.48 -25.15 -1.48
CA HIS A 906 3.34 -23.70 -1.38
C HIS A 906 1.86 -23.31 -1.36
N ASP A 907 1.49 -22.35 -0.51
CA ASP A 907 0.18 -21.72 -0.57
C ASP A 907 0.28 -20.39 -1.31
N VAL A 908 -0.75 -20.07 -2.09
CA VAL A 908 -0.87 -18.78 -2.78
C VAL A 908 -2.15 -18.08 -2.33
N ASP A 909 -2.02 -17.12 -1.41
CA ASP A 909 -3.12 -16.24 -1.00
C ASP A 909 -3.28 -15.12 -2.03
N LEU A 910 -4.38 -15.18 -2.79
CA LEU A 910 -4.78 -14.27 -3.85
C LEU A 910 -5.91 -13.35 -3.38
N VAL A 911 -5.79 -12.05 -3.66
CA VAL A 911 -6.92 -11.10 -3.58
C VAL A 911 -7.42 -10.86 -5.00
N VAL A 912 -8.66 -11.25 -5.32
CA VAL A 912 -9.23 -11.18 -6.67
C VAL A 912 -10.52 -10.36 -6.67
N TYR A 913 -10.63 -9.41 -7.59
CA TYR A 913 -11.78 -8.53 -7.75
C TYR A 913 -12.13 -8.38 -9.24
N ASN A 914 -13.36 -8.72 -9.61
CA ASN A 914 -13.82 -8.76 -11.01
C ASN A 914 -12.87 -9.52 -11.95
N GLY A 915 -12.36 -10.68 -11.49
CA GLY A 915 -11.40 -11.52 -12.21
C GLY A 915 -9.98 -10.97 -12.30
N GLN A 916 -9.72 -9.74 -11.83
CA GLN A 916 -8.37 -9.16 -11.75
C GLN A 916 -7.73 -9.50 -10.41
N MET A 917 -6.51 -10.03 -10.45
CA MET A 917 -5.66 -10.16 -9.26
C MET A 917 -5.22 -8.76 -8.80
N ILE A 918 -5.50 -8.45 -7.53
CA ILE A 918 -5.13 -7.20 -6.85
C ILE A 918 -3.83 -7.40 -6.06
N ALA A 919 -3.64 -8.57 -5.46
CA ALA A 919 -2.45 -8.95 -4.72
C ALA A 919 -2.27 -10.47 -4.70
N SER A 920 -1.04 -10.91 -4.50
CA SER A 920 -0.66 -12.32 -4.29
C SER A 920 0.41 -12.42 -3.22
N PHE A 921 0.30 -13.41 -2.34
CA PHE A 921 1.29 -13.76 -1.32
C PHE A 921 1.63 -15.24 -1.46
N VAL A 922 2.87 -15.63 -1.12
CA VAL A 922 3.32 -17.03 -1.22
C VAL A 922 4.08 -17.43 0.04
N SER A 923 3.56 -18.45 0.73
CA SER A 923 4.25 -19.27 1.73
C SER A 923 4.91 -20.46 1.04
N ASP A 924 6.04 -20.90 1.57
CA ASP A 924 6.63 -22.20 1.25
C ASP A 924 6.40 -23.12 2.44
N ASN A 925 5.85 -24.31 2.20
CA ASN A 925 5.59 -25.32 3.22
C ASN A 925 6.68 -26.39 3.16
N GLY A 926 7.17 -26.76 4.34
CA GLY A 926 8.24 -27.76 4.51
C GLY A 926 7.75 -29.19 4.31
N PRO A 927 8.66 -30.18 4.27
CA PRO A 927 8.31 -31.58 4.06
C PRO A 927 7.21 -32.12 5.00
N THR A 928 6.04 -32.42 4.41
CA THR A 928 4.86 -32.97 5.10
C THR A 928 5.10 -34.37 5.69
N ARG A 929 4.36 -34.76 6.73
CA ARG A 929 4.45 -36.10 7.35
C ARG A 929 3.78 -37.20 6.51
N VAL A 930 4.52 -37.78 5.56
CA VAL A 930 4.11 -38.97 4.79
C VAL A 930 3.85 -40.16 5.75
N PRO A 931 2.75 -40.94 5.62
CA PRO A 931 1.81 -40.96 4.50
C PRO A 931 0.60 -40.03 4.63
N TYR A 932 0.39 -39.35 5.76
CA TYR A 932 -0.86 -38.60 6.04
C TYR A 932 -0.82 -37.11 5.63
N PHE A 933 0.35 -36.61 5.23
CA PHE A 933 0.58 -35.26 4.72
C PHE A 933 0.31 -34.10 5.70
N THR A 934 0.27 -34.35 7.02
CA THR A 934 0.19 -33.27 8.02
C THR A 934 1.30 -32.23 7.81
N GLU A 935 0.92 -30.95 7.84
CA GLU A 935 1.82 -29.80 7.78
C GLU A 935 2.86 -29.82 8.90
N THR A 936 4.07 -29.32 8.61
CA THR A 936 5.21 -29.41 9.54
C THR A 936 5.91 -28.09 9.80
N ALA A 937 6.20 -27.33 8.74
CA ALA A 937 6.88 -26.05 8.82
C ALA A 937 6.45 -25.14 7.66
N ALA A 938 6.64 -23.84 7.82
CA ALA A 938 6.42 -22.85 6.77
C ALA A 938 7.43 -21.70 6.81
N ALA A 939 7.63 -21.06 5.66
CA ALA A 939 8.46 -19.88 5.49
C ALA A 939 7.76 -18.82 4.62
N MET A 940 7.88 -17.54 4.99
CA MET A 940 7.42 -16.41 4.20
C MET A 940 8.34 -15.20 4.43
N PRO A 941 8.71 -14.39 3.41
CA PRO A 941 8.51 -14.62 1.97
C PRO A 941 9.09 -15.95 1.47
N SER A 942 8.43 -16.50 0.45
CA SER A 942 8.91 -17.64 -0.34
C SER A 942 10.41 -17.57 -0.68
N TYR A 943 11.09 -18.71 -0.55
CA TYR A 943 12.45 -18.97 -1.02
C TYR A 943 12.49 -19.24 -2.53
N LEU A 944 11.36 -19.54 -3.19
CA LEU A 944 11.31 -19.72 -4.64
C LEU A 944 11.93 -18.53 -5.37
N ARG A 945 12.79 -18.84 -6.35
CA ARG A 945 13.31 -17.85 -7.30
C ARG A 945 12.16 -17.06 -7.95
N PRO A 946 12.36 -15.78 -8.34
CA PRO A 946 11.30 -14.97 -8.94
C PRO A 946 10.58 -15.61 -10.14
N ASP A 947 11.30 -16.36 -11.00
CA ASP A 947 10.69 -17.07 -12.13
C ASP A 947 9.72 -18.18 -11.68
N LYS A 948 10.06 -18.89 -10.60
CA LYS A 948 9.22 -19.96 -10.03
C LYS A 948 8.07 -19.41 -9.20
N LYS A 949 8.29 -18.34 -8.44
CA LYS A 949 7.21 -17.63 -7.74
C LYS A 949 6.19 -17.06 -8.73
N ALA A 950 6.63 -16.46 -9.84
CA ALA A 950 5.75 -15.95 -10.89
C ALA A 950 4.96 -17.08 -11.58
N GLN A 951 5.61 -18.20 -11.92
CA GLN A 951 4.93 -19.38 -12.47
C GLN A 951 3.86 -19.94 -11.52
N LEU A 952 4.14 -19.99 -10.21
CA LEU A 952 3.23 -20.47 -9.18
C LEU A 952 2.00 -19.55 -9.03
N VAL A 953 2.20 -18.24 -8.94
CA VAL A 953 1.12 -17.25 -8.80
C VAL A 953 0.21 -17.21 -10.03
N GLU A 954 0.78 -17.21 -11.23
CA GLU A 954 0.01 -17.28 -12.48
C GLU A 954 -0.79 -18.58 -12.56
N ALA A 955 -0.20 -19.72 -12.18
CA ALA A 955 -0.92 -20.99 -12.14
C ALA A 955 -2.11 -20.98 -11.17
N ALA A 956 -1.91 -20.48 -9.95
CA ALA A 956 -2.97 -20.35 -8.95
C ALA A 956 -4.13 -19.45 -9.45
N LEU A 957 -3.81 -18.30 -10.06
CA LEU A 957 -4.80 -17.40 -10.66
C LEU A 957 -5.56 -18.08 -11.82
N ARG A 958 -4.86 -18.81 -12.68
CA ARG A 958 -5.46 -19.57 -13.79
C ARG A 958 -6.37 -20.69 -13.30
N CYS A 959 -6.05 -21.36 -12.20
CA CYS A 959 -6.93 -22.33 -11.55
C CYS A 959 -8.22 -21.66 -11.04
N CYS A 960 -8.12 -20.55 -10.30
CA CYS A 960 -9.30 -19.81 -9.82
C CYS A 960 -10.22 -19.34 -10.97
N LEU A 961 -9.66 -18.68 -11.99
CA LEU A 961 -10.41 -18.25 -13.19
C LEU A 961 -10.91 -19.44 -14.05
N GLY A 962 -10.23 -20.59 -13.93
CA GLY A 962 -10.60 -21.88 -14.52
C GLY A 962 -11.86 -22.48 -13.88
N CYS A 963 -12.00 -22.40 -12.56
CA CYS A 963 -13.25 -22.75 -11.87
C CYS A 963 -14.34 -21.66 -12.05
N GLY A 964 -13.93 -20.40 -12.23
CA GLY A 964 -14.82 -19.24 -12.39
C GLY A 964 -14.87 -18.32 -11.17
N LEU A 965 -13.92 -18.46 -10.24
CA LEU A 965 -13.76 -17.60 -9.08
C LEU A 965 -13.22 -16.22 -9.51
N THR A 966 -13.98 -15.17 -9.28
CA THR A 966 -13.72 -13.81 -9.79
C THR A 966 -13.83 -12.71 -8.73
N TYR A 967 -14.45 -12.99 -7.58
CA TYR A 967 -14.52 -12.10 -6.43
C TYR A 967 -14.26 -12.90 -5.16
N GLY A 968 -13.20 -12.54 -4.43
CA GLY A 968 -12.89 -13.06 -3.10
C GLY A 968 -11.43 -12.86 -2.70
N VAL A 969 -11.11 -13.34 -1.50
CA VAL A 969 -9.74 -13.75 -1.16
C VAL A 969 -9.74 -15.27 -1.24
N PHE A 970 -8.74 -15.85 -1.91
CA PHE A 970 -8.62 -17.30 -2.11
C PHE A 970 -7.23 -17.75 -1.71
N ASN A 971 -7.14 -18.85 -0.98
CA ASN A 971 -5.89 -19.53 -0.68
C ASN A 971 -5.80 -20.78 -1.57
N VAL A 972 -4.71 -20.89 -2.33
CA VAL A 972 -4.55 -21.93 -3.37
C VAL A 972 -3.34 -22.79 -3.04
N GLU A 973 -3.56 -24.07 -2.77
CA GLU A 973 -2.52 -25.02 -2.39
C GLU A 973 -1.89 -25.63 -3.65
N MET A 974 -0.55 -25.56 -3.75
CA MET A 974 0.19 -25.83 -4.98
C MET A 974 1.48 -26.64 -4.72
N LYS A 975 1.80 -27.58 -5.61
CA LYS A 975 3.13 -28.22 -5.68
C LYS A 975 3.96 -27.59 -6.79
N MET A 976 5.19 -27.20 -6.49
CA MET A 976 6.20 -26.88 -7.51
C MET A 976 6.93 -28.16 -7.91
N THR A 977 6.39 -28.85 -8.92
CA THR A 977 6.97 -30.11 -9.43
C THR A 977 8.21 -29.84 -10.31
N PRO A 978 9.04 -30.86 -10.61
CA PRO A 978 10.10 -30.74 -11.62
C PRO A 978 9.60 -30.30 -13.01
N THR A 979 8.32 -30.48 -13.32
CA THR A 979 7.67 -30.05 -14.58
C THR A 979 6.95 -28.70 -14.47
N GLY A 980 7.14 -27.97 -13.36
CA GLY A 980 6.41 -26.73 -13.05
C GLY A 980 5.25 -26.94 -12.07
N PRO A 981 4.45 -25.89 -11.83
CA PRO A 981 3.38 -25.91 -10.82
C PRO A 981 2.26 -26.91 -11.15
N ARG A 982 1.65 -27.47 -10.10
CA ARG A 982 0.40 -28.25 -10.11
C ARG A 982 -0.46 -27.87 -8.91
N LEU A 983 -1.77 -27.96 -9.08
CA LEU A 983 -2.77 -27.65 -8.07
C LEU A 983 -2.97 -28.85 -7.11
N ILE A 984 -3.17 -28.56 -5.82
CA ILE A 984 -3.59 -29.53 -4.79
C ILE A 984 -5.09 -29.35 -4.49
N GLU A 985 -5.52 -28.11 -4.25
CA GLU A 985 -6.91 -27.67 -4.03
C GLU A 985 -7.05 -26.13 -4.00
N ILE A 986 -8.28 -25.63 -3.97
CA ILE A 986 -8.61 -24.19 -3.90
C ILE A 986 -9.50 -23.92 -2.70
N ASN A 987 -8.94 -23.37 -1.62
CA ASN A 987 -9.72 -22.82 -0.51
C ASN A 987 -10.36 -21.49 -0.98
N ALA A 988 -11.67 -21.49 -1.24
CA ALA A 988 -12.39 -20.32 -1.77
C ALA A 988 -12.69 -19.23 -0.71
N ARG A 989 -11.72 -19.00 0.19
CA ARG A 989 -11.71 -18.05 1.31
C ARG A 989 -10.26 -17.64 1.63
N MET A 990 -10.10 -16.68 2.55
CA MET A 990 -8.79 -16.32 3.13
C MET A 990 -8.06 -17.54 3.73
N GLY A 991 -6.72 -17.55 3.62
CA GLY A 991 -5.85 -18.54 4.22
C GLY A 991 -6.02 -18.69 5.74
N GLY A 992 -5.77 -19.91 6.22
CA GLY A 992 -5.91 -20.29 7.62
C GLY A 992 -4.70 -19.95 8.49
N PHE A 993 -4.66 -20.60 9.66
CA PHE A 993 -3.54 -20.61 10.59
C PHE A 993 -2.95 -19.21 10.86
N TYR A 994 -1.70 -19.00 10.46
CA TYR A 994 -0.90 -17.80 10.71
C TYR A 994 -0.77 -16.87 9.49
N LEU A 995 -1.33 -17.26 8.33
CA LEU A 995 -1.06 -16.62 7.03
C LEU A 995 -1.49 -15.14 7.02
N ARG A 996 -2.68 -14.83 7.56
CA ARG A 996 -3.21 -13.46 7.73
C ARG A 996 -2.21 -12.57 8.50
N ASP A 997 -1.66 -13.08 9.59
CA ASP A 997 -0.76 -12.35 10.49
C ASP A 997 0.64 -12.19 9.90
N TRP A 998 1.14 -13.23 9.21
CA TRP A 998 2.43 -13.19 8.51
C TRP A 998 2.38 -12.23 7.33
N ILE A 999 1.33 -12.28 6.49
CA ILE A 999 1.13 -11.35 5.37
C ILE A 999 1.14 -9.90 5.85
N ARG A 1000 0.45 -9.60 6.96
CA ARG A 1000 0.45 -8.26 7.55
C ARG A 1000 1.80 -7.86 8.14
N ALA A 1001 2.50 -8.76 8.83
CA ALA A 1001 3.81 -8.48 9.43
C ALA A 1001 4.94 -8.31 8.40
N ILE A 1002 4.86 -8.99 7.25
CA ILE A 1002 5.90 -9.04 6.22
C ILE A 1002 5.67 -7.98 5.13
N TYR A 1003 4.43 -7.81 4.66
CA TYR A 1003 4.12 -6.93 3.52
C TYR A 1003 3.31 -5.69 3.89
N GLY A 1004 2.86 -5.57 5.15
CA GLY A 1004 2.00 -4.47 5.61
C GLY A 1004 0.52 -4.60 5.25
N VAL A 1005 0.13 -5.66 4.53
CA VAL A 1005 -1.23 -5.78 3.97
C VAL A 1005 -2.22 -6.42 4.94
N ASP A 1006 -3.35 -5.75 5.16
CA ASP A 1006 -4.51 -6.31 5.85
C ASP A 1006 -5.42 -7.08 4.87
N ILE A 1007 -5.13 -8.38 4.70
CA ILE A 1007 -5.90 -9.25 3.80
C ILE A 1007 -7.30 -9.59 4.35
N LEU A 1008 -7.52 -9.47 5.66
CA LEU A 1008 -8.85 -9.60 6.27
C LEU A 1008 -9.74 -8.40 5.90
N PHE A 1009 -9.23 -7.18 6.03
CA PHE A 1009 -9.93 -5.98 5.56
C PHE A 1009 -10.21 -6.04 4.05
N SER A 1010 -9.27 -6.59 3.28
CA SER A 1010 -9.43 -6.83 1.84
C SER A 1010 -10.61 -7.76 1.52
N ALA A 1011 -10.80 -8.84 2.29
CA ALA A 1011 -11.93 -9.75 2.12
C ALA A 1011 -13.29 -9.04 2.36
N PHE A 1012 -13.39 -8.24 3.42
CA PHE A 1012 -14.58 -7.43 3.68
C PHE A 1012 -14.86 -6.41 2.57
N MET A 1013 -13.83 -5.72 2.07
CA MET A 1013 -13.97 -4.78 0.95
C MET A 1013 -14.51 -5.46 -0.32
N VAL A 1014 -13.90 -6.59 -0.72
CA VAL A 1014 -14.30 -7.34 -1.93
C VAL A 1014 -15.75 -7.85 -1.82
N ALA A 1015 -16.15 -8.39 -0.67
CA ALA A 1015 -17.53 -8.83 -0.42
C ALA A 1015 -18.56 -7.67 -0.47
N CYS A 1016 -18.16 -6.45 -0.09
CA CYS A 1016 -18.95 -5.23 -0.23
C CYS A 1016 -18.89 -4.59 -1.63
N GLY A 1017 -18.29 -5.25 -2.62
CA GLY A 1017 -18.12 -4.72 -3.97
C GLY A 1017 -17.08 -3.61 -4.10
N VAL A 1018 -16.32 -3.29 -3.03
CA VAL A 1018 -15.31 -2.23 -3.03
C VAL A 1018 -13.96 -2.81 -3.45
N ARG A 1019 -13.33 -2.22 -4.48
CA ARG A 1019 -12.00 -2.64 -4.95
C ARG A 1019 -10.92 -2.25 -3.94
N PRO A 1020 -10.13 -3.18 -3.36
CA PRO A 1020 -9.02 -2.82 -2.49
C PRO A 1020 -7.91 -2.08 -3.23
N ARG A 1021 -7.31 -1.09 -2.57
CA ARG A 1021 -6.06 -0.41 -2.97
C ARG A 1021 -4.98 -0.80 -1.97
N LEU A 1022 -4.25 -1.86 -2.32
CA LEU A 1022 -3.22 -2.47 -1.49
C LEU A 1022 -1.84 -1.97 -1.91
N HIS A 1023 -1.05 -1.52 -0.94
CA HIS A 1023 0.39 -1.31 -1.08
C HIS A 1023 1.09 -2.49 -0.39
N GLN A 1024 2.00 -3.16 -1.09
CA GLN A 1024 2.85 -4.22 -0.55
C GLN A 1024 4.25 -3.64 -0.31
N ALA A 1025 4.80 -3.83 0.89
CA ALA A 1025 6.19 -3.45 1.16
C ALA A 1025 7.17 -4.22 0.25
N SER A 1026 7.99 -3.47 -0.49
CA SER A 1026 9.02 -4.00 -1.38
C SER A 1026 10.34 -3.25 -1.16
N PRO A 1027 11.42 -3.91 -0.68
CA PRO A 1027 11.47 -5.31 -0.26
C PRO A 1027 10.60 -5.60 0.98
N PRO A 1028 10.32 -6.88 1.28
CA PRO A 1028 9.53 -7.28 2.45
C PRO A 1028 10.16 -6.86 3.78
N LEU A 1029 9.34 -6.54 4.77
CA LEU A 1029 9.75 -5.94 6.06
C LEU A 1029 10.50 -6.89 7.00
N CYS A 1030 10.36 -8.20 6.80
CA CYS A 1030 11.06 -9.26 7.53
C CYS A 1030 10.87 -10.62 6.82
N HIS A 1031 11.59 -11.63 7.31
CA HIS A 1031 11.33 -13.04 7.06
C HIS A 1031 10.75 -13.70 8.33
N LEU A 1032 9.74 -14.54 8.15
CA LEU A 1032 9.16 -15.42 9.17
C LEU A 1032 9.32 -16.88 8.75
N ILE A 1033 9.75 -17.71 9.70
CA ILE A 1033 9.86 -19.16 9.53
C ILE A 1033 9.33 -19.80 10.81
N GLY A 1034 8.53 -20.86 10.70
CA GLY A 1034 7.88 -21.51 11.83
C GLY A 1034 7.61 -23.00 11.65
N VAL A 1035 7.28 -23.67 12.75
CA VAL A 1035 6.88 -25.09 12.82
C VAL A 1035 5.50 -25.27 13.44
N MET A 1036 4.81 -26.33 13.04
CA MET A 1036 3.55 -26.78 13.61
C MET A 1036 3.80 -27.72 14.80
N CYS A 1037 3.21 -27.40 15.96
CA CYS A 1037 3.21 -28.27 17.12
C CYS A 1037 1.94 -29.14 17.12
N VAL A 1038 2.04 -30.40 16.68
CA VAL A 1038 0.97 -31.41 16.83
C VAL A 1038 1.00 -32.03 18.24
N VAL A 1039 -0.16 -32.33 18.84
CA VAL A 1039 -0.23 -32.81 20.25
C VAL A 1039 0.42 -34.19 20.40
N SER A 1040 0.18 -35.10 19.44
CA SER A 1040 0.71 -36.48 19.40
C SER A 1040 2.21 -36.58 19.68
N GLN A 1041 3.01 -35.68 19.08
CA GLN A 1041 4.47 -35.68 19.20
C GLN A 1041 4.95 -34.77 20.34
N HIS A 1042 4.26 -33.65 20.60
CA HIS A 1042 4.76 -32.59 21.47
C HIS A 1042 4.13 -32.56 22.87
N LEU A 1043 3.21 -33.47 23.21
CA LEU A 1043 2.48 -33.49 24.49
C LEU A 1043 3.37 -33.30 25.73
N ARG A 1044 4.58 -33.88 25.73
CA ARG A 1044 5.55 -33.70 26.83
C ARG A 1044 6.07 -32.26 26.92
N ALA A 1045 6.47 -31.68 25.79
CA ALA A 1045 6.96 -30.31 25.72
C ALA A 1045 5.84 -29.31 26.05
N LEU A 1046 4.66 -29.47 25.44
CA LEU A 1046 3.46 -28.64 25.66
C LEU A 1046 2.94 -28.69 27.11
N LYS A 1047 3.29 -29.73 27.88
CA LYS A 1047 3.01 -29.82 29.33
C LYS A 1047 4.18 -29.38 30.23
N THR A 1048 5.35 -29.04 29.67
CA THR A 1048 6.54 -28.67 30.44
C THR A 1048 7.29 -27.46 29.83
N THR A 1049 8.31 -27.71 29.00
CA THR A 1049 9.24 -26.70 28.45
C THR A 1049 8.60 -25.74 27.44
N ALA A 1050 7.61 -26.19 26.68
CA ALA A 1050 6.88 -25.45 25.67
C ALA A 1050 5.41 -25.21 26.07
N SER A 1051 5.13 -25.02 27.36
CA SER A 1051 3.75 -24.79 27.83
C SER A 1051 3.13 -23.52 27.24
N SER A 1052 1.80 -23.46 27.14
CA SER A 1052 1.10 -22.28 26.61
C SER A 1052 1.39 -20.99 27.42
N GLU A 1053 1.76 -21.10 28.71
CA GLU A 1053 2.27 -19.95 29.48
C GLU A 1053 3.67 -19.52 29.01
N VAL A 1054 4.61 -20.46 28.85
CA VAL A 1054 5.98 -20.19 28.39
C VAL A 1054 5.98 -19.64 26.96
N LEU A 1055 5.21 -20.23 26.05
CA LEU A 1055 5.10 -19.76 24.66
C LEU A 1055 4.49 -18.34 24.60
N ARG A 1056 3.45 -18.05 25.38
CA ARG A 1056 2.88 -16.69 25.46
C ARG A 1056 3.86 -15.67 26.08
N LEU A 1057 4.68 -16.08 27.06
CA LEU A 1057 5.73 -15.23 27.63
C LEU A 1057 6.88 -14.95 26.63
N LEU A 1058 7.32 -15.96 25.87
CA LEU A 1058 8.31 -15.77 24.80
C LEU A 1058 7.77 -14.90 23.68
N HIS A 1059 6.48 -15.04 23.34
CA HIS A 1059 5.81 -14.20 22.36
C HIS A 1059 5.70 -12.74 22.82
N ALA A 1060 5.25 -12.49 24.07
CA ALA A 1060 5.18 -11.16 24.65
C ALA A 1060 6.56 -10.46 24.78
N ARG A 1061 7.65 -11.23 24.76
CA ARG A 1061 9.04 -10.72 24.71
C ARG A 1061 9.58 -10.52 23.29
N GLY A 1062 8.80 -10.84 22.26
CA GLY A 1062 9.22 -10.77 20.85
C GLY A 1062 10.27 -11.81 20.45
N ILE A 1063 10.49 -12.86 21.26
CA ILE A 1063 11.46 -13.92 20.98
C ILE A 1063 10.91 -14.91 19.94
N ILE A 1064 9.59 -15.14 19.97
CA ILE A 1064 8.85 -15.92 18.97
C ILE A 1064 7.58 -15.18 18.53
N ARG A 1065 7.01 -15.60 17.41
CA ARG A 1065 5.57 -15.49 17.17
C ARG A 1065 4.91 -16.81 17.52
N LEU A 1066 3.81 -16.73 18.27
CA LEU A 1066 2.94 -17.86 18.59
C LEU A 1066 1.62 -17.62 17.88
N ASN A 1067 1.10 -18.64 17.19
CA ASN A 1067 -0.28 -18.67 16.72
C ASN A 1067 -0.98 -19.89 17.33
N GLN A 1068 -1.87 -19.66 18.29
CA GLN A 1068 -2.63 -20.71 18.96
C GLN A 1068 -3.82 -21.12 18.08
N LEU A 1069 -4.05 -22.42 17.90
CA LEU A 1069 -5.06 -22.95 16.97
C LEU A 1069 -6.22 -23.62 17.72
N ASP A 1070 -5.87 -24.43 18.72
CA ASP A 1070 -6.76 -25.03 19.71
C ASP A 1070 -6.32 -24.60 21.13
N ASP A 1071 -7.25 -24.55 22.08
CA ASP A 1071 -6.99 -24.28 23.49
C ASP A 1071 -6.83 -25.56 24.34
N GLU A 1072 -7.27 -26.73 23.84
CA GLU A 1072 -7.17 -28.02 24.55
C GLU A 1072 -6.01 -28.90 24.05
N LEU A 1073 -5.43 -29.70 24.94
CA LEU A 1073 -4.37 -30.68 24.63
C LEU A 1073 -4.95 -32.08 24.41
N ILE A 1074 -5.89 -32.19 23.46
CA ILE A 1074 -6.50 -33.45 23.04
C ILE A 1074 -5.48 -34.25 22.22
N ALA A 1075 -5.33 -35.54 22.53
CA ALA A 1075 -4.54 -36.47 21.74
C ALA A 1075 -5.50 -37.44 21.02
N SER A 1076 -5.69 -37.22 19.72
CA SER A 1076 -6.53 -37.99 18.81
C SER A 1076 -5.71 -38.91 17.91
N GLU A 1077 -6.38 -39.75 17.11
CA GLU A 1077 -5.71 -40.62 16.11
C GLU A 1077 -5.32 -39.86 14.83
N TYR A 1078 -5.97 -38.73 14.55
CA TYR A 1078 -5.66 -37.84 13.43
C TYR A 1078 -4.73 -36.71 13.92
N GLU A 1079 -3.54 -36.56 13.33
CA GLU A 1079 -2.54 -35.59 13.81
C GLU A 1079 -2.89 -34.15 13.43
N GLU A 1080 -3.59 -33.44 14.33
CA GLU A 1080 -4.00 -32.04 14.13
C GLU A 1080 -3.01 -31.01 14.75
N PRO A 1081 -2.78 -29.85 14.11
CA PRO A 1081 -1.91 -28.78 14.65
C PRO A 1081 -2.54 -28.01 15.82
N TYR A 1082 -1.90 -28.03 17.00
CA TYR A 1082 -2.36 -27.31 18.20
C TYR A 1082 -1.89 -25.84 18.23
N CYS A 1083 -0.65 -25.57 17.80
CA CYS A 1083 -0.15 -24.21 17.61
C CYS A 1083 0.98 -24.14 16.58
N ASN A 1084 1.28 -22.93 16.08
CA ASN A 1084 2.47 -22.64 15.30
C ASN A 1084 3.46 -21.80 16.13
N VAL A 1085 4.75 -22.14 16.09
CA VAL A 1085 5.84 -21.41 16.73
C VAL A 1085 6.82 -20.94 15.64
N ALA A 1086 7.07 -19.63 15.57
CA ALA A 1086 7.86 -19.01 14.51
C ALA A 1086 8.87 -17.99 15.03
N CYS A 1087 9.93 -17.74 14.26
CA CYS A 1087 10.94 -16.71 14.52
C CYS A 1087 10.94 -15.65 13.43
N GLN A 1088 11.30 -14.41 13.80
CA GLN A 1088 11.35 -13.26 12.90
C GLN A 1088 12.77 -12.68 12.84
N SER A 1089 13.27 -12.44 11.62
CA SER A 1089 14.49 -11.68 11.41
C SER A 1089 14.40 -10.85 10.13
N GLN A 1090 15.37 -9.96 9.90
CA GLN A 1090 15.57 -9.33 8.59
C GLN A 1090 16.17 -10.34 7.59
N ASP A 1091 17.01 -11.25 8.07
CA ASP A 1091 17.64 -12.31 7.27
C ASP A 1091 16.93 -13.66 7.46
N ARG A 1092 16.79 -14.40 6.35
CA ARG A 1092 16.10 -15.70 6.26
C ARG A 1092 16.84 -16.81 6.99
N ASP A 1093 18.16 -16.87 6.87
CA ASP A 1093 18.96 -17.91 7.53
C ASP A 1093 18.99 -17.72 9.04
N THR A 1094 19.12 -16.46 9.48
CA THR A 1094 19.03 -16.06 10.88
C THR A 1094 17.69 -16.48 11.50
N ALA A 1095 16.56 -16.22 10.84
CA ALA A 1095 15.25 -16.65 11.32
C ALA A 1095 15.16 -18.19 11.47
N ARG A 1096 15.69 -18.93 10.49
CA ARG A 1096 15.72 -20.40 10.49
C ARG A 1096 16.58 -20.98 11.62
N LEU A 1097 17.78 -20.45 11.80
CA LEU A 1097 18.72 -20.91 12.83
C LEU A 1097 18.22 -20.55 14.24
N GLN A 1098 17.59 -19.39 14.41
CA GLN A 1098 16.91 -19.01 15.65
C GLN A 1098 15.79 -20.01 15.98
N LEU A 1099 14.94 -20.33 15.00
CA LEU A 1099 13.84 -21.28 15.20
C LEU A 1099 14.35 -22.67 15.59
N LEU A 1100 15.29 -23.23 14.84
CA LEU A 1100 15.87 -24.55 15.16
C LEU A 1100 16.46 -24.57 16.58
N SER A 1101 17.22 -23.53 16.96
CA SER A 1101 17.79 -23.40 18.30
C SER A 1101 16.70 -23.36 19.38
N ILE A 1102 15.62 -22.61 19.16
CA ILE A 1102 14.50 -22.48 20.09
C ILE A 1102 13.72 -23.79 20.19
N CYS A 1103 13.44 -24.46 19.08
CA CYS A 1103 12.78 -25.77 19.08
C CYS A 1103 13.59 -26.83 19.85
N GLN A 1104 14.92 -26.79 19.77
CA GLN A 1104 15.80 -27.68 20.56
C GLN A 1104 15.77 -27.35 22.05
N ILE A 1105 15.85 -26.06 22.43
CA ILE A 1105 15.76 -25.62 23.84
C ILE A 1105 14.40 -25.95 24.45
N LEU A 1106 13.32 -25.85 23.67
CA LEU A 1106 11.94 -26.12 24.11
C LEU A 1106 11.56 -27.61 24.05
N GLY A 1107 12.41 -28.48 23.50
CA GLY A 1107 12.10 -29.92 23.34
C GLY A 1107 11.00 -30.20 22.30
N ILE A 1108 10.85 -29.31 21.31
CA ILE A 1108 10.00 -29.48 20.13
C ILE A 1108 10.74 -30.29 19.06
N ASP A 1109 12.04 -30.02 18.85
CA ASP A 1109 12.90 -30.84 17.99
C ASP A 1109 13.18 -32.21 18.64
N SER A 1110 12.93 -33.29 17.91
CA SER A 1110 13.07 -34.66 18.41
C SER A 1110 13.36 -35.66 17.28
N PRO A 1111 13.80 -36.91 17.56
CA PRO A 1111 14.03 -37.91 16.52
C PRO A 1111 12.80 -38.23 15.67
N ASP A 1112 11.62 -38.22 16.28
CA ASP A 1112 10.33 -38.54 15.65
C ASP A 1112 9.60 -37.29 15.08
N TYR A 1113 10.09 -36.10 15.42
CA TYR A 1113 9.71 -34.82 14.84
C TYR A 1113 10.97 -33.95 14.54
N PRO A 1114 11.77 -34.31 13.52
CA PRO A 1114 13.04 -33.66 13.24
C PRO A 1114 12.86 -32.30 12.55
N VAL A 1115 12.89 -31.22 13.33
CA VAL A 1115 12.70 -29.84 12.86
C VAL A 1115 13.76 -29.46 11.82
N SER A 1116 15.00 -29.95 11.97
CA SER A 1116 16.07 -29.75 10.98
C SER A 1116 15.77 -30.33 9.59
N TYR A 1117 14.90 -31.34 9.48
CA TYR A 1117 14.40 -31.88 8.21
C TYR A 1117 13.21 -31.06 7.68
N PHE A 1118 12.26 -30.66 8.54
CA PHE A 1118 11.13 -29.83 8.12
C PHE A 1118 11.55 -28.42 7.66
N LEU A 1119 12.67 -27.90 8.17
CA LEU A 1119 13.29 -26.65 7.71
C LEU A 1119 14.33 -26.86 6.58
N SER A 1120 14.36 -28.04 5.94
CA SER A 1120 15.45 -28.40 5.02
C SER A 1120 15.28 -27.87 3.59
N ASP A 1121 14.06 -27.59 3.13
CA ASP A 1121 13.78 -26.99 1.82
C ASP A 1121 13.95 -25.46 1.81
N PHE A 1122 13.98 -24.83 2.99
CA PHE A 1122 14.20 -23.38 3.14
C PHE A 1122 15.71 -23.05 3.04
N LYS A 1123 16.29 -23.13 1.84
CA LYS A 1123 17.72 -22.91 1.54
C LYS A 1123 17.95 -22.05 0.31
#